data_AF-A0A7V8YRU1-F1
#
_entry.id   AF-A0A7V8YRU1-F1
#
_cell.length_a   1.000
_cell.length_b   1.000
_cell.length_c   1.000
_cell.angle_alpha   90.00
_cell.angle_beta   90.00
_cell.angle_gamma   90.00
#
_symmetry.space_group_name_H-M   'P 1'
#
loop_
_entity.id
_entity.type
_entity.pdbx_description
1 polymer ?
#
loop_
_entity_poly.entity_id
_entity_poly.type
_entity_poly.pdbx_seq_one_letter_code
_entity_poly.pdbx_strand_id
1 'polypeptide(L)'
;MTTATDDRLAAGRAAFERHEWAEAYDALRAADGDSPLAGEDLERLAEAARWSRHFPEMLDTFERAEGAFARAGDRRGAARVALHLTWEHYQRGDDAQTTGWFGRAATHLEGDTTCAEYGRFLMLSGVSTVLDGDLEAGRDLLQQAREVARSVGDADVEGLCRIYLGHALVNLGDTAAGLAMVDEATAAAMSGTLGVQAAGSIYCSTIFLCRNRGDWRRAGEWTDASLRWCERESVTGFPGLCRFHHAEVMRFRGALEEAERDALEAVEELIASAPRWAAWAYHELGDVRRRRGNVAGAVDAFRQASELGFDPQPGFALLRLDEGDLVTAQRAIRRAVADQAMLAQESLGLVLPAQVTIELAAGDLDAARGALAALEARADQSTSTAFAAAASTARGELALAEGRPEDAGRELRRAGQGWREVDAPYEGARTRMLLARAYTAEGDETAARGELEAAQSAFQRIGAARDAERVADLLEGPRPEIRAVRTFVFTDIVDSTKLVDVLGDEAWDGLLSWHDRTLRACFEAHGGKEVKHEGDGFFVAFPDSRSAIEGACAIQRALADHRRDHGFAPQVRIGLHTAEVTERSGDFVGKGVHAAARVGAAAVGGEILVSRAALDAAGDGFQVRDERALELKGLVAPVEVASVDWR
;
A
#
# COMPACT_ATOMS: atom_id res chain seq x y z
N MET A 1 -38.37 -14.48 -42.72
CA MET A 1 -37.58 -13.28 -42.40
C MET A 1 -37.49 -13.26 -40.88
N THR A 2 -36.40 -13.79 -40.34
CA THR A 2 -36.01 -13.53 -38.94
C THR A 2 -35.92 -12.02 -38.78
N THR A 3 -36.45 -11.50 -37.67
CA THR A 3 -36.41 -10.07 -37.41
C THR A 3 -34.98 -9.66 -37.04
N ALA A 4 -34.58 -8.41 -37.30
CA ALA A 4 -33.24 -7.94 -36.92
C ALA A 4 -32.94 -8.13 -35.43
N THR A 5 -33.99 -8.17 -34.59
CA THR A 5 -33.93 -8.49 -33.16
C THR A 5 -33.59 -9.96 -32.91
N ASP A 6 -34.15 -10.91 -33.66
CA ASP A 6 -33.82 -12.35 -33.55
C ASP A 6 -32.35 -12.60 -33.91
N ASP A 7 -31.85 -11.91 -34.95
CA ASP A 7 -30.46 -12.02 -35.38
C ASP A 7 -29.49 -11.47 -34.32
N ARG A 8 -29.83 -10.34 -33.68
CA ARG A 8 -29.06 -9.77 -32.54
C ARG A 8 -29.07 -10.69 -31.32
N LEU A 9 -30.22 -11.27 -30.99
CA LEU A 9 -30.35 -12.17 -29.85
C LEU A 9 -29.52 -13.45 -30.07
N ALA A 10 -29.55 -14.02 -31.27
CA ALA A 10 -28.74 -15.17 -31.63
C ALA A 10 -27.24 -14.84 -31.58
N ALA A 11 -26.83 -13.68 -32.10
CA ALA A 11 -25.45 -13.21 -32.03
C ALA A 11 -24.97 -13.03 -30.59
N GLY A 12 -25.78 -12.37 -29.74
CA GLY A 12 -25.47 -12.14 -28.34
C GLY A 12 -25.32 -13.43 -27.54
N ARG A 13 -26.22 -14.41 -27.75
CA ARG A 13 -26.08 -15.75 -27.15
C ARG A 13 -24.80 -16.45 -27.62
N ALA A 14 -24.47 -16.39 -28.91
CA ALA A 14 -23.28 -17.04 -29.43
C ALA A 14 -21.98 -16.41 -28.89
N ALA A 15 -21.93 -15.08 -28.78
CA ALA A 15 -20.82 -14.36 -28.17
C ALA A 15 -20.67 -14.69 -26.68
N PHE A 16 -21.80 -14.82 -25.96
CA PHE A 16 -21.82 -15.23 -24.55
C PHE A 16 -21.15 -16.59 -24.33
N GLU A 17 -21.50 -17.60 -25.14
CA GLU A 17 -20.90 -18.95 -25.05
C GLU A 17 -19.40 -18.98 -25.37
N ARG A 18 -18.87 -17.95 -26.07
CA ARG A 18 -17.44 -17.79 -26.36
C ARG A 18 -16.72 -16.91 -25.35
N HIS A 19 -17.39 -16.45 -24.30
CA HIS A 19 -16.88 -15.48 -23.33
C HIS A 19 -16.45 -14.13 -23.96
N GLU A 20 -17.02 -13.79 -25.12
CA GLU A 20 -16.82 -12.48 -25.78
C GLU A 20 -17.75 -11.45 -25.13
N TRP A 21 -17.49 -11.14 -23.86
CA TRP A 21 -18.43 -10.44 -22.98
C TRP A 21 -18.92 -9.10 -23.50
N ALA A 22 -18.04 -8.30 -24.11
CA ALA A 22 -18.41 -6.99 -24.64
C ALA A 22 -19.35 -7.12 -25.85
N GLU A 23 -19.06 -8.04 -26.77
CA GLU A 23 -19.92 -8.32 -27.93
C GLU A 23 -21.27 -8.91 -27.49
N ALA A 24 -21.24 -9.82 -26.51
CA ALA A 24 -22.45 -10.37 -25.91
C ALA A 24 -23.31 -9.28 -25.26
N TYR A 25 -22.69 -8.38 -24.49
CA TYR A 25 -23.37 -7.26 -23.85
C TYR A 25 -24.02 -6.35 -24.90
N ASP A 26 -23.27 -5.89 -25.90
CA ASP A 26 -23.78 -4.97 -26.92
C ASP A 26 -24.95 -5.57 -27.70
N ALA A 27 -24.82 -6.83 -28.12
CA ALA A 27 -25.85 -7.53 -28.91
C ALA A 27 -27.12 -7.81 -28.08
N LEU A 28 -26.98 -8.31 -26.85
CA LEU A 28 -28.11 -8.58 -25.95
C LEU A 28 -28.78 -7.27 -25.51
N ARG A 29 -28.01 -6.22 -25.22
CA ARG A 29 -28.54 -4.91 -24.83
C ARG A 29 -29.32 -4.25 -25.96
N ALA A 30 -28.86 -4.40 -27.20
CA ALA A 30 -29.57 -3.93 -28.39
C ALA A 30 -30.87 -4.72 -28.60
N ALA A 31 -30.84 -6.04 -28.44
CA ALA A 31 -32.04 -6.88 -28.53
C ALA A 31 -33.09 -6.50 -27.47
N ASP A 32 -32.65 -6.25 -26.22
CA ASP A 32 -33.51 -5.80 -25.13
C ASP A 32 -34.14 -4.42 -25.38
N GLY A 33 -33.43 -3.55 -26.09
CA GLY A 33 -33.94 -2.25 -26.53
C GLY A 33 -35.03 -2.34 -27.59
N ASP A 34 -34.97 -3.35 -28.47
CA ASP A 34 -35.99 -3.59 -29.49
C ASP A 34 -37.25 -4.25 -28.90
N SER A 35 -37.05 -5.22 -28.01
CA SER A 35 -38.11 -5.97 -27.35
C SER A 35 -37.63 -6.49 -25.99
N PRO A 36 -38.45 -6.42 -24.92
CA PRO A 36 -38.06 -6.94 -23.62
C PRO A 36 -37.62 -8.40 -23.69
N LEU A 37 -36.42 -8.67 -23.16
CA LEU A 37 -35.87 -10.03 -23.11
C LEU A 37 -36.61 -10.92 -22.09
N ALA A 38 -36.56 -12.24 -22.34
CA ALA A 38 -37.01 -13.25 -21.38
C ALA A 38 -35.98 -13.43 -20.24
N GLY A 39 -36.40 -14.09 -19.15
CA GLY A 39 -35.56 -14.27 -17.95
C GLY A 39 -34.15 -14.79 -18.22
N GLU A 40 -34.01 -15.85 -19.03
CA GLU A 40 -32.71 -16.44 -19.36
C GLU A 40 -31.79 -15.51 -20.15
N ASP A 41 -32.34 -14.67 -21.04
CA ASP A 41 -31.55 -13.74 -21.84
C ASP A 41 -31.21 -12.47 -21.04
N LEU A 42 -32.09 -12.06 -20.12
CA LEU A 42 -31.76 -11.03 -19.14
C LEU A 42 -30.65 -11.48 -18.21
N GLU A 43 -30.68 -12.74 -17.75
CA GLU A 43 -29.60 -13.32 -16.93
C GLU A 43 -28.25 -13.31 -17.68
N ARG A 44 -28.24 -13.71 -18.97
CA ARG A 44 -27.05 -13.59 -19.84
C ARG A 44 -26.59 -12.15 -20.03
N LEU A 45 -27.51 -11.22 -20.23
CA LEU A 45 -27.19 -9.80 -20.38
C LEU A 45 -26.55 -9.23 -19.09
N ALA A 46 -27.10 -9.59 -17.93
CA ALA A 46 -26.57 -9.17 -16.64
C ALA A 46 -25.17 -9.73 -16.39
N GLU A 47 -24.93 -10.99 -16.74
CA GLU A 47 -23.62 -11.62 -16.66
C GLU A 47 -22.61 -10.96 -17.63
N ALA A 48 -23.00 -10.72 -18.89
CA ALA A 48 -22.15 -10.01 -19.85
C ALA A 48 -21.85 -8.57 -19.40
N ALA A 49 -22.82 -7.90 -18.77
CA ALA A 49 -22.63 -6.59 -18.15
C ALA A 49 -21.61 -6.64 -17.01
N ARG A 50 -21.64 -7.67 -16.14
CA ARG A 50 -20.65 -7.89 -15.07
C ARG A 50 -19.24 -7.96 -15.64
N TRP A 51 -19.01 -8.85 -16.60
CA TRP A 51 -17.68 -9.08 -17.17
C TRP A 51 -17.18 -7.93 -18.05
N SER A 52 -18.10 -7.12 -18.59
CA SER A 52 -17.79 -5.91 -19.36
C SER A 52 -17.78 -4.63 -18.51
N ARG A 53 -17.83 -4.75 -17.17
CA ARG A 53 -17.75 -3.64 -16.19
C ARG A 53 -18.91 -2.62 -16.25
N HIS A 54 -20.10 -3.02 -16.70
CA HIS A 54 -21.33 -2.22 -16.66
C HIS A 54 -22.14 -2.52 -15.39
N PHE A 55 -21.56 -2.21 -14.22
CA PHE A 55 -22.10 -2.64 -12.92
C PHE A 55 -23.49 -2.07 -12.55
N PRO A 56 -23.82 -0.79 -12.81
CA PRO A 56 -25.16 -0.27 -12.53
C PRO A 56 -26.24 -0.97 -13.37
N GLU A 57 -25.99 -1.18 -14.66
CA GLU A 57 -26.90 -1.87 -15.57
C GLU A 57 -27.03 -3.35 -15.21
N MET A 58 -25.96 -3.98 -14.73
CA MET A 58 -25.96 -5.38 -14.28
C MET A 58 -26.97 -5.62 -13.16
N LEU A 59 -27.03 -4.76 -12.14
CA LEU A 59 -27.99 -4.89 -11.04
C LEU A 59 -29.44 -4.76 -11.53
N ASP A 60 -29.75 -3.69 -12.28
CA ASP A 60 -31.10 -3.50 -12.86
C ASP A 60 -31.51 -4.70 -13.73
N THR A 61 -30.58 -5.21 -14.53
CA THR A 61 -30.86 -6.35 -15.41
C THR A 61 -31.13 -7.64 -14.60
N PHE A 62 -30.38 -7.91 -13.52
CA PHE A 62 -30.70 -9.03 -12.63
C PHE A 62 -32.05 -8.87 -11.94
N GLU A 63 -32.41 -7.68 -11.44
CA GLU A 63 -33.73 -7.43 -10.84
C GLU A 63 -34.86 -7.69 -11.84
N ARG A 64 -34.68 -7.25 -13.09
CA ARG A 64 -35.62 -7.51 -14.19
C ARG A 64 -35.71 -9.01 -14.51
N ALA A 65 -34.58 -9.73 -14.50
CA ALA A 65 -34.53 -11.17 -14.72
C ALA A 65 -35.31 -11.94 -13.64
N GLU A 66 -35.09 -11.61 -12.37
CA GLU A 66 -35.83 -12.20 -11.24
C GLU A 66 -37.34 -12.01 -11.42
N GLY A 67 -37.76 -10.78 -11.71
CA GLY A 67 -39.16 -10.47 -11.94
C GLY A 67 -39.74 -11.18 -13.16
N ALA A 68 -38.94 -11.40 -14.20
CA ALA A 68 -39.37 -12.13 -15.40
C ALA A 68 -39.60 -13.62 -15.09
N PHE A 69 -38.68 -14.29 -14.39
CA PHE A 69 -38.85 -15.68 -13.95
C PHE A 69 -40.05 -15.82 -13.00
N ALA A 70 -40.20 -14.91 -12.02
CA ALA A 70 -41.31 -14.93 -11.08
C ALA A 70 -42.67 -14.78 -11.79
N ARG A 71 -42.78 -13.87 -12.77
CA ARG A 71 -44.01 -13.70 -13.57
C ARG A 71 -44.31 -14.90 -14.46
N ALA A 72 -43.27 -15.60 -14.94
CA ALA A 72 -43.41 -16.83 -15.71
C ALA A 72 -43.76 -18.06 -14.84
N GLY A 73 -43.76 -17.92 -13.51
CA GLY A 73 -43.99 -19.01 -12.58
C GLY A 73 -42.77 -19.92 -12.37
N ASP A 74 -41.61 -19.55 -12.90
CA ASP A 74 -40.35 -20.26 -12.68
C ASP A 74 -39.74 -19.83 -11.34
N ARG A 75 -40.14 -20.53 -10.28
CA ARG A 75 -39.65 -20.28 -8.92
C ARG A 75 -38.15 -20.54 -8.78
N ARG A 76 -37.60 -21.53 -9.51
CA ARG A 76 -36.17 -21.86 -9.44
C ARG A 76 -35.32 -20.79 -10.11
N GLY A 77 -35.70 -20.36 -11.32
CA GLY A 77 -35.06 -19.22 -11.98
C GLY A 77 -35.09 -17.94 -11.14
N ALA A 78 -36.24 -17.64 -10.53
CA ALA A 78 -36.37 -16.47 -9.64
C ALA A 78 -35.49 -16.60 -8.38
N ALA A 79 -35.44 -17.78 -7.75
CA ALA A 79 -34.57 -18.04 -6.62
C ALA A 79 -33.08 -17.88 -6.98
N ARG A 80 -32.65 -18.44 -8.12
CA ARG A 80 -31.27 -18.35 -8.60
C ARG A 80 -30.82 -16.91 -8.74
N VAL A 81 -31.61 -16.09 -9.44
CA VAL A 81 -31.29 -14.67 -9.64
C VAL A 81 -31.33 -13.89 -8.33
N ALA A 82 -32.26 -14.18 -7.42
CA ALA A 82 -32.29 -13.57 -6.10
C ALA A 82 -31.04 -13.92 -5.26
N LEU A 83 -30.48 -15.12 -5.40
CA LEU A 83 -29.21 -15.50 -4.75
C LEU A 83 -28.00 -14.80 -5.38
N HIS A 84 -28.02 -14.54 -6.70
CA HIS A 84 -27.00 -13.69 -7.34
C HIS A 84 -27.05 -12.27 -6.78
N LEU A 85 -28.24 -11.65 -6.75
CA LEU A 85 -28.43 -10.30 -6.18
C LEU A 85 -28.02 -10.23 -4.70
N THR A 86 -28.30 -11.28 -3.92
CA THR A 86 -27.83 -11.38 -2.53
C THR A 86 -26.32 -11.21 -2.45
N TRP A 87 -25.57 -11.96 -3.26
CA TRP A 87 -24.11 -11.88 -3.27
C TRP A 87 -23.60 -10.52 -3.77
N GLU A 88 -24.20 -9.97 -4.82
CA GLU A 88 -23.78 -8.65 -5.35
C GLU A 88 -23.99 -7.53 -4.33
N HIS A 89 -25.14 -7.48 -3.67
CA HIS A 89 -25.40 -6.49 -2.62
C HIS A 89 -24.50 -6.70 -1.40
N TYR A 90 -24.17 -7.94 -1.05
CA TYR A 90 -23.22 -8.24 0.02
C TYR A 90 -21.83 -7.65 -0.31
N GLN A 91 -21.35 -7.84 -1.54
CA GLN A 91 -20.06 -7.29 -1.98
C GLN A 91 -20.04 -5.76 -1.98
N ARG A 92 -21.20 -5.12 -2.16
CA ARG A 92 -21.34 -3.65 -2.17
C ARG A 92 -21.50 -3.04 -0.79
N GLY A 93 -21.84 -3.84 0.22
CA GLY A 93 -22.13 -3.35 1.56
C GLY A 93 -23.60 -2.98 1.79
N ASP A 94 -24.50 -3.38 0.89
CA ASP A 94 -25.93 -3.08 0.97
C ASP A 94 -26.65 -4.09 1.88
N ASP A 95 -26.42 -4.06 3.19
CA ASP A 95 -26.87 -5.10 4.13
C ASP A 95 -28.40 -5.33 4.11
N ALA A 96 -29.18 -4.26 3.96
CA ALA A 96 -30.64 -4.34 3.87
C ALA A 96 -31.10 -5.04 2.57
N GLN A 97 -30.45 -4.74 1.44
CA GLN A 97 -30.77 -5.37 0.16
C GLN A 97 -30.31 -6.83 0.13
N THR A 98 -29.12 -7.12 0.69
CA THR A 98 -28.62 -8.48 0.90
C THR A 98 -29.66 -9.33 1.63
N THR A 99 -30.14 -8.83 2.78
CA THR A 99 -31.16 -9.51 3.59
C THR A 99 -32.48 -9.69 2.82
N GLY A 100 -32.92 -8.64 2.10
CA GLY A 100 -34.16 -8.65 1.33
C GLY A 100 -34.16 -9.70 0.21
N TRP A 101 -33.11 -9.71 -0.61
CA TRP A 101 -32.97 -10.67 -1.71
C TRP A 101 -32.78 -12.11 -1.21
N PHE A 102 -32.04 -12.30 -0.11
CA PHE A 102 -31.88 -13.63 0.49
C PHE A 102 -33.21 -14.19 1.01
N GLY A 103 -34.00 -13.37 1.71
CA GLY A 103 -35.35 -13.76 2.16
C GLY A 103 -36.31 -14.03 0.99
N ARG A 104 -36.16 -13.30 -0.12
CA ARG A 104 -36.94 -13.53 -1.34
C ARG A 104 -36.56 -14.86 -2.01
N ALA A 105 -35.27 -15.20 -2.09
CA ALA A 105 -34.82 -16.50 -2.54
C ALA A 105 -35.41 -17.64 -1.68
N ALA A 106 -35.38 -17.50 -0.35
CA ALA A 106 -35.99 -18.46 0.57
C ALA A 106 -37.49 -18.66 0.31
N THR A 107 -38.22 -17.57 0.03
CA THR A 107 -39.65 -17.64 -0.31
C THR A 107 -39.89 -18.44 -1.59
N HIS A 108 -39.09 -18.21 -2.63
CA HIS A 108 -39.20 -18.97 -3.88
C HIS A 108 -38.90 -20.45 -3.70
N LEU A 109 -37.96 -20.78 -2.83
CA LEU A 109 -37.50 -22.15 -2.53
C LEU A 109 -38.37 -22.90 -1.51
N GLU A 110 -39.40 -22.26 -0.94
CA GLU A 110 -40.25 -22.88 0.07
C GLU A 110 -40.83 -24.23 -0.43
N GLY A 111 -40.45 -25.32 0.24
CA GLY A 111 -40.86 -26.69 -0.09
C GLY A 111 -40.04 -27.40 -1.17
N ASP A 112 -39.07 -26.74 -1.81
CA ASP A 112 -38.21 -27.32 -2.85
C ASP A 112 -36.74 -27.39 -2.40
N THR A 113 -36.42 -28.42 -1.62
CA THR A 113 -35.10 -28.60 -0.98
C THR A 113 -34.16 -29.53 -1.73
N THR A 114 -34.51 -29.95 -2.95
CA THR A 114 -33.75 -30.93 -3.74
C THR A 114 -33.31 -30.36 -5.09
N CYS A 115 -33.17 -29.04 -5.17
CA CYS A 115 -32.75 -28.31 -6.36
C CYS A 115 -31.37 -27.64 -6.18
N ALA A 116 -30.75 -27.26 -7.30
CA ALA A 116 -29.44 -26.59 -7.33
C ALA A 116 -29.47 -25.26 -6.55
N GLU A 117 -30.56 -24.50 -6.71
CA GLU A 117 -30.74 -23.22 -6.04
C GLU A 117 -30.83 -23.36 -4.51
N TYR A 118 -31.43 -24.45 -4.01
CA TYR A 118 -31.41 -24.73 -2.57
C TYR A 118 -30.01 -25.09 -2.07
N GLY A 119 -29.22 -25.82 -2.88
CA GLY A 119 -27.80 -26.04 -2.60
C GLY A 119 -27.03 -24.73 -2.48
N ARG A 120 -27.23 -23.78 -3.41
CA ARG A 120 -26.61 -22.45 -3.37
C ARG A 120 -27.09 -21.61 -2.17
N PHE A 121 -28.38 -21.71 -1.82
CA PHE A 121 -28.94 -21.05 -0.62
C PHE A 121 -28.28 -21.56 0.67
N LEU A 122 -28.14 -22.88 0.83
CA LEU A 122 -27.43 -23.47 1.98
C LEU A 122 -25.95 -23.09 1.99
N MET A 123 -25.31 -23.05 0.82
CA MET A 123 -23.91 -22.64 0.70
C MET A 123 -23.71 -21.20 1.19
N LEU A 124 -24.52 -20.24 0.71
CA LEU A 124 -24.46 -18.86 1.18
C LEU A 124 -24.79 -18.72 2.67
N SER A 125 -25.76 -19.51 3.17
CA SER A 125 -26.06 -19.58 4.61
C SER A 125 -24.82 -20.01 5.41
N GLY A 126 -24.17 -21.10 4.98
CA GLY A 126 -22.99 -21.63 5.64
C GLY A 126 -21.81 -20.67 5.61
N VAL A 127 -21.56 -20.01 4.48
CA VAL A 127 -20.52 -18.96 4.38
C VAL A 127 -20.81 -17.81 5.34
N SER A 128 -22.05 -17.31 5.39
CA SER A 128 -22.43 -16.26 6.33
C SER A 128 -22.21 -16.68 7.78
N THR A 129 -22.62 -17.90 8.14
CA THR A 129 -22.45 -18.42 9.50
C THR A 129 -20.98 -18.58 9.90
N VAL A 130 -20.10 -19.00 8.97
CA VAL A 130 -18.65 -19.01 9.19
C VAL A 130 -18.13 -17.59 9.44
N LEU A 131 -18.58 -16.60 8.64
CA LEU A 131 -18.15 -15.21 8.79
C LEU A 131 -18.65 -14.57 10.09
N ASP A 132 -19.81 -15.01 10.60
CA ASP A 132 -20.35 -14.61 11.90
C ASP A 132 -19.64 -15.29 13.09
N GLY A 133 -18.70 -16.20 12.81
CA GLY A 133 -17.81 -16.84 13.79
C GLY A 133 -18.26 -18.23 14.28
N ASP A 134 -19.38 -18.75 13.81
CA ASP A 134 -19.84 -20.11 14.14
C ASP A 134 -19.33 -21.12 13.09
N LEU A 135 -18.07 -21.53 13.27
CA LEU A 135 -17.37 -22.40 12.33
C LEU A 135 -18.01 -23.79 12.23
N GLU A 136 -18.49 -24.35 13.33
CA GLU A 136 -19.14 -25.67 13.36
C GLU A 136 -20.49 -25.65 12.63
N ALA A 137 -21.38 -24.70 12.95
CA ALA A 137 -22.68 -24.62 12.27
C ALA A 137 -22.51 -24.28 10.79
N GLY A 138 -21.57 -23.39 10.47
CA GLY A 138 -21.23 -23.05 9.10
C GLY A 138 -20.71 -24.26 8.31
N ARG A 139 -19.82 -25.07 8.90
CA ARG A 139 -19.35 -26.33 8.32
C ARG A 139 -20.51 -27.29 8.04
N ASP A 140 -21.42 -27.46 8.99
CA ASP A 140 -22.54 -28.41 8.85
C ASP A 140 -23.50 -27.98 7.73
N LEU A 141 -23.75 -26.67 7.59
CA LEU A 141 -24.53 -26.11 6.47
C LEU A 141 -23.82 -26.32 5.12
N LEU A 142 -22.51 -26.08 5.05
CA LEU A 142 -21.73 -26.29 3.83
C LEU A 142 -21.66 -27.77 3.43
N GLN A 143 -21.64 -28.70 4.39
CA GLN A 143 -21.74 -30.14 4.13
C GLN A 143 -23.09 -30.50 3.52
N GLN A 144 -24.19 -30.02 4.11
CA GLN A 144 -25.53 -30.22 3.56
C GLN A 144 -25.67 -29.64 2.15
N ALA A 145 -25.18 -28.42 1.93
CA ALA A 145 -25.14 -27.77 0.62
C ALA A 145 -24.41 -28.62 -0.43
N ARG A 146 -23.25 -29.17 -0.06
CA ARG A 146 -22.45 -30.05 -0.92
C ARG A 146 -23.16 -31.36 -1.24
N GLU A 147 -23.87 -31.97 -0.29
CA GLU A 147 -24.66 -33.18 -0.52
C GLU A 147 -25.81 -32.92 -1.50
N VAL A 148 -26.51 -31.80 -1.35
CA VAL A 148 -27.55 -31.36 -2.30
C VAL A 148 -26.94 -31.15 -3.69
N ALA A 149 -25.84 -30.39 -3.80
CA ALA A 149 -25.16 -30.12 -5.06
C ALA A 149 -24.76 -31.41 -5.79
N ARG A 150 -24.21 -32.40 -5.07
CA ARG A 150 -23.88 -33.73 -5.64
C ARG A 150 -25.11 -34.48 -6.13
N SER A 151 -26.22 -34.40 -5.41
CA SER A 151 -27.45 -35.12 -5.77
C SER A 151 -28.09 -34.59 -7.06
N VAL A 152 -27.92 -33.29 -7.35
CA VAL A 152 -28.47 -32.63 -8.54
C VAL A 152 -27.44 -32.46 -9.67
N GLY A 153 -26.17 -32.76 -9.42
CA GLY A 153 -25.09 -32.65 -10.40
C GLY A 153 -24.59 -31.21 -10.62
N ASP A 154 -24.71 -30.33 -9.62
CA ASP A 154 -24.19 -28.95 -9.68
C ASP A 154 -22.72 -28.91 -9.24
N ALA A 155 -21.82 -28.95 -10.23
CA ALA A 155 -20.38 -28.97 -10.00
C ALA A 155 -19.86 -27.64 -9.41
N ASP A 156 -20.47 -26.51 -9.77
CA ASP A 156 -20.05 -25.18 -9.32
C ASP A 156 -20.30 -25.01 -7.82
N VAL A 157 -21.52 -25.32 -7.37
CA VAL A 157 -21.87 -25.28 -5.95
C VAL A 157 -21.07 -26.33 -5.17
N GLU A 158 -20.85 -27.52 -5.71
CA GLU A 158 -20.01 -28.53 -5.05
C GLU A 158 -18.57 -28.03 -4.85
N GLY A 159 -17.98 -27.42 -5.88
CA GLY A 159 -16.65 -26.81 -5.84
C GLY A 159 -16.56 -25.70 -4.79
N LEU A 160 -17.53 -24.77 -4.80
CA LEU A 160 -17.63 -23.67 -3.84
C LEU A 160 -17.79 -24.19 -2.39
N CYS A 161 -18.65 -25.18 -2.16
CA CYS A 161 -18.79 -25.77 -0.83
C CYS A 161 -17.48 -26.41 -0.37
N ARG A 162 -16.74 -27.07 -1.28
CA ARG A 162 -15.46 -27.72 -0.96
C ARG A 162 -14.40 -26.70 -0.54
N ILE A 163 -14.26 -25.57 -1.24
CA ILE A 163 -13.28 -24.54 -0.84
C ILE A 163 -13.65 -23.95 0.54
N TYR A 164 -14.90 -23.60 0.79
CA TYR A 164 -15.31 -23.04 2.08
C TYR A 164 -15.25 -24.04 3.24
N LEU A 165 -15.54 -25.33 2.99
CA LEU A 165 -15.29 -26.39 3.98
C LEU A 165 -13.81 -26.51 4.32
N GLY A 166 -12.93 -26.37 3.33
CA GLY A 166 -11.49 -26.33 3.53
C GLY A 166 -11.07 -25.20 4.47
N HIS A 167 -11.59 -23.99 4.25
CA HIS A 167 -11.36 -22.85 5.16
C HIS A 167 -11.87 -23.14 6.58
N ALA A 168 -13.10 -23.64 6.72
CA ALA A 168 -13.67 -23.96 8.03
C ALA A 168 -12.84 -25.00 8.80
N LEU A 169 -12.41 -26.09 8.14
CA LEU A 169 -11.56 -27.11 8.75
C LEU A 169 -10.20 -26.55 9.17
N VAL A 170 -9.59 -25.73 8.32
CA VAL A 170 -8.31 -25.07 8.59
C VAL A 170 -8.41 -24.14 9.80
N ASN A 171 -9.54 -23.45 9.99
CA ASN A 171 -9.79 -22.61 11.16
C ASN A 171 -10.23 -23.38 12.42
N LEU A 172 -10.83 -24.57 12.26
CA LEU A 172 -11.10 -25.52 13.36
C LEU A 172 -9.86 -26.30 13.82
N GLY A 173 -8.72 -26.16 13.12
CA GLY A 173 -7.44 -26.78 13.44
C GLY A 173 -7.11 -28.05 12.67
N ASP A 174 -8.03 -28.59 11.86
CA ASP A 174 -7.76 -29.72 10.96
C ASP A 174 -7.13 -29.22 9.65
N THR A 175 -5.91 -28.70 9.79
CA THR A 175 -5.19 -28.01 8.71
C THR A 175 -4.90 -28.93 7.53
N ALA A 176 -4.52 -30.19 7.79
CA ALA A 176 -4.18 -31.14 6.73
C ALA A 176 -5.40 -31.50 5.88
N ALA A 177 -6.54 -31.83 6.50
CA ALA A 177 -7.75 -32.17 5.77
C ALA A 177 -8.31 -30.96 5.00
N GLY A 178 -8.32 -29.79 5.63
CA GLY A 178 -8.86 -28.60 4.98
C GLY A 178 -8.00 -28.09 3.82
N LEU A 179 -6.67 -28.16 3.92
CA LEU A 179 -5.79 -27.86 2.78
C LEU A 179 -5.97 -28.84 1.62
N ALA A 180 -6.20 -30.13 1.90
CA ALA A 180 -6.50 -31.11 0.85
C ALA A 180 -7.81 -30.78 0.11
N MET A 181 -8.83 -30.30 0.83
CA MET A 181 -10.09 -29.84 0.20
C MET A 181 -9.88 -28.60 -0.66
N VAL A 182 -9.07 -27.65 -0.20
CA VAL A 182 -8.71 -26.44 -0.97
C VAL A 182 -7.97 -26.81 -2.25
N ASP A 183 -6.97 -27.68 -2.16
CA ASP A 183 -6.18 -28.12 -3.32
C ASP A 183 -7.07 -28.88 -4.33
N GLU A 184 -7.98 -29.75 -3.87
CA GLU A 184 -8.93 -30.46 -4.74
C GLU A 184 -9.94 -29.51 -5.41
N ALA A 185 -10.49 -28.54 -4.67
CA ALA A 185 -11.40 -27.54 -5.23
C ALA A 185 -10.71 -26.68 -6.30
N THR A 186 -9.48 -26.26 -6.02
CA THR A 186 -8.68 -25.45 -6.96
C THR A 186 -8.31 -26.25 -8.20
N ALA A 187 -7.93 -27.52 -8.04
CA ALA A 187 -7.68 -28.41 -9.18
C ALA A 187 -8.91 -28.55 -10.08
N ALA A 188 -10.10 -28.72 -9.49
CA ALA A 188 -11.35 -28.78 -10.24
C ALA A 188 -11.62 -27.46 -10.99
N ALA A 189 -11.49 -26.31 -10.32
CA ALA A 189 -11.63 -24.99 -10.94
C ALA A 189 -10.68 -24.82 -12.15
N MET A 190 -9.40 -25.16 -12.00
CA MET A 190 -8.38 -24.96 -13.02
C MET A 190 -8.41 -26.02 -14.15
N SER A 191 -9.32 -27.01 -14.05
CA SER A 191 -9.50 -28.05 -15.06
C SER A 191 -10.51 -27.69 -16.16
N GLY A 192 -11.26 -26.60 -15.99
CA GLY A 192 -12.32 -26.18 -16.93
C GLY A 192 -13.65 -26.91 -16.74
N THR A 193 -13.80 -27.71 -15.68
CA THR A 193 -15.07 -28.40 -15.37
C THR A 193 -16.09 -27.51 -14.66
N LEU A 194 -15.69 -26.33 -14.19
CA LEU A 194 -16.52 -25.38 -13.46
C LEU A 194 -16.75 -24.12 -14.31
N GLY A 195 -17.85 -23.42 -14.06
CA GLY A 195 -18.13 -22.12 -14.65
C GLY A 195 -17.09 -21.07 -14.23
N VAL A 196 -16.85 -20.08 -15.11
CA VAL A 196 -15.82 -19.04 -14.93
C VAL A 196 -15.97 -18.31 -13.58
N GLN A 197 -17.20 -18.01 -13.16
CA GLN A 197 -17.48 -17.34 -11.88
C GLN A 197 -17.05 -18.20 -10.68
N ALA A 198 -17.41 -19.49 -10.67
CA ALA A 198 -17.03 -20.41 -9.60
C ALA A 198 -15.50 -20.64 -9.58
N ALA A 199 -14.88 -20.78 -10.75
CA ALA A 199 -13.44 -20.95 -10.87
C ALA A 199 -12.67 -19.73 -10.30
N GLY A 200 -13.11 -18.52 -10.61
CA GLY A 200 -12.55 -17.27 -10.07
C GLY A 200 -12.72 -17.18 -8.55
N SER A 201 -13.92 -17.45 -8.04
CA SER A 201 -14.20 -17.45 -6.60
C SER A 201 -13.34 -18.46 -5.83
N ILE A 202 -13.17 -19.67 -6.37
CA ILE A 202 -12.29 -20.69 -5.77
C ILE A 202 -10.83 -20.21 -5.79
N TYR A 203 -10.36 -19.65 -6.91
CA TYR A 203 -9.00 -19.11 -7.01
C TYR A 203 -8.73 -18.04 -5.94
N CYS A 204 -9.57 -16.99 -5.83
CA CYS A 204 -9.34 -15.94 -4.84
C CYS A 204 -9.42 -16.48 -3.40
N SER A 205 -10.34 -17.39 -3.11
CA SER A 205 -10.42 -18.01 -1.78
C SER A 205 -9.17 -18.83 -1.44
N THR A 206 -8.63 -19.58 -2.41
CA THR A 206 -7.37 -20.30 -2.24
C THR A 206 -6.20 -19.37 -1.93
N ILE A 207 -6.05 -18.26 -2.66
CA ILE A 207 -4.97 -17.30 -2.38
C ILE A 207 -5.17 -16.62 -1.03
N PHE A 208 -6.41 -16.24 -0.68
CA PHE A 208 -6.75 -15.71 0.64
C PHE A 208 -6.30 -16.65 1.78
N LEU A 209 -6.59 -17.94 1.66
CA LEU A 209 -6.16 -18.92 2.66
C LEU A 209 -4.63 -19.02 2.73
N CYS A 210 -3.99 -19.12 1.57
CA CYS A 210 -2.54 -19.25 1.49
C CYS A 210 -1.83 -18.04 2.13
N ARG A 211 -2.26 -16.81 1.84
CA ARG A 211 -1.64 -15.60 2.42
C ARG A 211 -1.75 -15.56 3.96
N ASN A 212 -2.91 -15.94 4.52
CA ASN A 212 -3.15 -15.89 5.97
C ASN A 212 -2.33 -16.96 6.70
N ARG A 213 -1.94 -18.02 5.99
CA ARG A 213 -1.06 -19.09 6.49
C ARG A 213 0.40 -18.92 6.06
N GLY A 214 0.73 -17.87 5.31
CA GLY A 214 2.08 -17.65 4.78
C GLY A 214 2.54 -18.73 3.78
N ASP A 215 1.63 -19.47 3.16
CA ASP A 215 1.97 -20.51 2.18
C ASP A 215 2.08 -19.92 0.77
N TRP A 216 3.08 -19.06 0.60
CA TRP A 216 3.31 -18.34 -0.65
C TRP A 216 3.77 -19.25 -1.80
N ARG A 217 4.37 -20.40 -1.50
CA ARG A 217 4.72 -21.39 -2.52
C ARG A 217 3.45 -21.98 -3.15
N ARG A 218 2.50 -22.44 -2.33
CA ARG A 218 1.20 -22.93 -2.83
C ARG A 218 0.43 -21.82 -3.56
N ALA A 219 0.41 -20.60 -3.00
CA ALA A 219 -0.24 -19.45 -3.65
C ALA A 219 0.31 -19.20 -5.06
N GLY A 220 1.63 -19.29 -5.20
CA GLY A 220 2.33 -19.17 -6.47
C GLY A 220 1.97 -20.29 -7.46
N GLU A 221 2.03 -21.55 -7.03
CA GLU A 221 1.70 -22.71 -7.88
C GLU A 221 0.28 -22.64 -8.44
N TRP A 222 -0.70 -22.26 -7.60
CA TRP A 222 -2.08 -22.10 -8.03
C TRP A 222 -2.31 -20.84 -8.87
N THR A 223 -1.55 -19.77 -8.66
CA THR A 223 -1.56 -18.59 -9.53
C THR A 223 -1.01 -18.91 -10.92
N ASP A 224 0.08 -19.65 -11.02
CA ASP A 224 0.60 -20.06 -12.33
C ASP A 224 -0.39 -20.97 -13.06
N ALA A 225 -1.12 -21.83 -12.32
CA ALA A 225 -2.18 -22.66 -12.88
C ALA A 225 -3.38 -21.84 -13.37
N SER A 226 -3.79 -20.80 -12.64
CA SER A 226 -4.91 -19.94 -13.02
C SER A 226 -4.62 -19.09 -14.23
N LEU A 227 -3.40 -18.55 -14.35
CA LEU A 227 -2.96 -17.83 -15.55
C LEU A 227 -3.00 -18.73 -16.78
N ARG A 228 -2.45 -19.96 -16.68
CA ARG A 228 -2.53 -20.95 -17.78
C ARG A 228 -3.96 -21.32 -18.11
N TRP A 229 -4.87 -21.38 -17.14
CA TRP A 229 -6.27 -21.66 -17.37
C TRP A 229 -6.97 -20.50 -18.08
N CYS A 230 -6.75 -19.27 -17.63
CA CYS A 230 -7.30 -18.05 -18.25
C CYS A 230 -6.89 -17.96 -19.73
N GLU A 231 -5.62 -18.24 -20.05
CA GLU A 231 -5.12 -18.28 -21.42
C GLU A 231 -5.85 -19.33 -22.29
N ARG A 232 -6.09 -20.54 -21.75
CA ARG A 232 -6.79 -21.61 -22.49
C ARG A 232 -8.27 -21.29 -22.73
N GLU A 233 -8.94 -20.70 -21.74
CA GLU A 233 -10.37 -20.37 -21.80
C GLU A 233 -10.66 -19.00 -22.42
N SER A 234 -9.62 -18.31 -22.92
CA SER A 234 -9.71 -16.94 -23.47
C SER A 234 -10.34 -15.93 -22.50
N VAL A 235 -10.13 -16.14 -21.20
CA VAL A 235 -10.57 -15.23 -20.13
C VAL A 235 -9.43 -14.24 -19.86
N THR A 236 -9.73 -12.94 -19.83
CA THR A 236 -8.73 -11.86 -19.68
C THR A 236 -8.21 -11.69 -18.23
N GLY A 237 -8.19 -12.79 -17.47
CA GLY A 237 -7.99 -12.80 -16.03
C GLY A 237 -9.28 -12.54 -15.25
N PHE A 238 -9.22 -12.72 -13.93
CA PHE A 238 -10.34 -12.47 -13.04
C PHE A 238 -10.24 -11.07 -12.44
N PRO A 239 -11.24 -10.18 -12.65
CA PRO A 239 -11.21 -8.82 -12.11
C PRO A 239 -11.44 -8.77 -10.59
N GLY A 240 -11.25 -7.59 -10.01
CA GLY A 240 -11.57 -7.27 -8.62
C GLY A 240 -10.68 -8.01 -7.62
N LEU A 241 -11.30 -8.77 -6.71
CA LEU A 241 -10.61 -9.48 -5.63
C LEU A 241 -9.54 -10.45 -6.14
N CYS A 242 -9.78 -11.11 -7.28
CA CYS A 242 -8.82 -12.05 -7.83
C CYS A 242 -7.55 -11.34 -8.32
N ARG A 243 -7.69 -10.18 -8.97
CA ARG A 243 -6.56 -9.34 -9.40
C ARG A 243 -5.80 -8.78 -8.20
N PHE A 244 -6.50 -8.36 -7.16
CA PHE A 244 -5.88 -7.98 -5.89
C PHE A 244 -5.00 -9.12 -5.33
N HIS A 245 -5.52 -10.35 -5.27
CA HIS A 245 -4.76 -11.50 -4.79
C HIS A 245 -3.57 -11.86 -5.72
N HIS A 246 -3.72 -11.67 -7.02
CA HIS A 246 -2.61 -11.79 -7.97
C HIS A 246 -1.49 -10.79 -7.63
N ALA A 247 -1.85 -9.53 -7.35
CA ALA A 247 -0.89 -8.50 -6.93
C ALA A 247 -0.13 -8.90 -5.65
N GLU A 248 -0.81 -9.47 -4.65
CA GLU A 248 -0.15 -9.95 -3.42
C GLU A 248 0.92 -11.01 -3.72
N VAL A 249 0.60 -11.98 -4.60
CA VAL A 249 1.54 -13.03 -5.00
C VAL A 249 2.70 -12.45 -5.81
N MET A 250 2.42 -11.55 -6.75
CA MET A 250 3.45 -10.88 -7.55
C MET A 250 4.38 -10.02 -6.70
N ARG A 251 3.85 -9.29 -5.70
CA ARG A 251 4.66 -8.53 -4.74
C ARG A 251 5.62 -9.45 -3.99
N PHE A 252 5.11 -10.58 -3.51
CA PHE A 252 5.90 -11.53 -2.74
C PHE A 252 7.01 -12.17 -3.59
N ARG A 253 6.72 -12.52 -4.84
CA ARG A 253 7.69 -13.05 -5.83
C ARG A 253 8.64 -12.00 -6.41
N GLY A 254 8.51 -10.74 -6.02
CA GLY A 254 9.39 -9.64 -6.45
C GLY A 254 9.06 -9.04 -7.83
N ALA A 255 7.92 -9.38 -8.43
CA ALA A 255 7.42 -8.74 -9.64
C ALA A 255 6.70 -7.41 -9.29
N LEU A 256 7.43 -6.46 -8.67
CA LEU A 256 6.81 -5.26 -8.06
C LEU A 256 6.10 -4.34 -9.06
N GLU A 257 6.59 -4.25 -10.30
CA GLU A 257 5.94 -3.43 -11.33
C GLU A 257 4.59 -4.01 -11.77
N GLU A 258 4.53 -5.33 -11.87
CA GLU A 258 3.29 -6.05 -12.18
C GLU A 258 2.31 -5.97 -11.02
N ALA A 259 2.80 -6.20 -9.80
CA ALA A 259 2.01 -6.05 -8.59
C ALA A 259 1.40 -4.63 -8.46
N GLU A 260 2.13 -3.57 -8.82
CA GLU A 260 1.56 -2.22 -8.76
C GLU A 260 0.46 -2.01 -9.80
N ARG A 261 0.65 -2.48 -11.03
CA ARG A 261 -0.37 -2.39 -12.08
C ARG A 261 -1.64 -3.13 -11.65
N ASP A 262 -1.49 -4.37 -11.20
CA ASP A 262 -2.62 -5.19 -10.77
C ASP A 262 -3.34 -4.61 -9.55
N ALA A 263 -2.61 -4.12 -8.55
CA ALA A 263 -3.20 -3.49 -7.38
C ALA A 263 -3.97 -2.21 -7.75
N LEU A 264 -3.44 -1.40 -8.67
CA LEU A 264 -4.10 -0.18 -9.15
C LEU A 264 -5.39 -0.50 -9.92
N GLU A 265 -5.32 -1.43 -10.87
CA GLU A 265 -6.51 -1.89 -11.61
C GLU A 265 -7.56 -2.51 -10.68
N ALA A 266 -7.13 -3.30 -9.69
CA ALA A 266 -8.03 -3.90 -8.70
C ALA A 266 -8.74 -2.83 -7.87
N VAL A 267 -8.07 -1.74 -7.49
CA VAL A 267 -8.71 -0.60 -6.80
C VAL A 267 -9.83 0.00 -7.65
N GLU A 268 -9.56 0.29 -8.92
CA GLU A 268 -10.55 0.89 -9.84
C GLU A 268 -11.77 -0.04 -10.01
N GLU A 269 -11.52 -1.34 -10.20
CA GLU A 269 -12.57 -2.36 -10.34
C GLU A 269 -13.40 -2.51 -9.06
N LEU A 270 -12.75 -2.60 -7.90
CA LEU A 270 -13.42 -2.85 -6.61
C LEU A 270 -14.24 -1.66 -6.14
N ILE A 271 -13.80 -0.42 -6.35
CA ILE A 271 -14.60 0.77 -5.99
C ILE A 271 -15.94 0.77 -6.72
N ALA A 272 -15.94 0.37 -7.99
CA ALA A 272 -17.16 0.35 -8.80
C ALA A 272 -18.07 -0.85 -8.46
N SER A 273 -17.47 -2.02 -8.25
CA SER A 273 -18.20 -3.30 -8.17
C SER A 273 -18.44 -3.79 -6.75
N ALA A 274 -17.41 -3.78 -5.90
CA ALA A 274 -17.41 -4.35 -4.57
C ALA A 274 -16.66 -3.45 -3.55
N PRO A 275 -17.19 -2.24 -3.26
CA PRO A 275 -16.54 -1.26 -2.39
C PRO A 275 -16.08 -1.79 -1.04
N ARG A 276 -16.75 -2.81 -0.49
CA ARG A 276 -16.41 -3.49 0.77
C ARG A 276 -14.96 -3.99 0.80
N TRP A 277 -14.40 -4.33 -0.35
CA TRP A 277 -13.05 -4.90 -0.47
C TRP A 277 -12.01 -3.94 -1.02
N ALA A 278 -12.41 -2.75 -1.50
CA ALA A 278 -11.50 -1.78 -2.12
C ALA A 278 -10.36 -1.36 -1.18
N ALA A 279 -10.63 -1.30 0.12
CA ALA A 279 -9.65 -0.95 1.14
C ALA A 279 -8.46 -1.93 1.19
N TRP A 280 -8.67 -3.22 0.89
CA TRP A 280 -7.60 -4.22 0.86
C TRP A 280 -6.67 -4.00 -0.33
N ALA A 281 -7.23 -3.66 -1.50
CA ALA A 281 -6.44 -3.32 -2.67
C ALA A 281 -5.62 -2.04 -2.48
N TYR A 282 -6.17 -1.03 -1.79
CA TYR A 282 -5.41 0.15 -1.39
C TYR A 282 -4.25 -0.17 -0.44
N HIS A 283 -4.47 -1.06 0.54
CA HIS A 283 -3.40 -1.50 1.43
C HIS A 283 -2.26 -2.16 0.63
N GLU A 284 -2.57 -3.09 -0.26
CA GLU A 284 -1.56 -3.78 -1.08
C GLU A 284 -0.85 -2.82 -2.04
N LEU A 285 -1.57 -1.88 -2.66
CA LEU A 285 -0.98 -0.83 -3.48
C LEU A 285 0.02 0.01 -2.65
N GLY A 286 -0.31 0.32 -1.40
CA GLY A 286 0.58 1.02 -0.47
C GLY A 286 1.85 0.21 -0.16
N ASP A 287 1.71 -1.09 0.09
CA ASP A 287 2.85 -1.97 0.34
C ASP A 287 3.77 -2.12 -0.88
N VAL A 288 3.21 -2.28 -2.07
CA VAL A 288 3.99 -2.32 -3.31
C VAL A 288 4.73 -1.00 -3.53
N ARG A 289 4.02 0.13 -3.43
CA ARG A 289 4.63 1.46 -3.63
C ARG A 289 5.71 1.76 -2.61
N ARG A 290 5.54 1.35 -1.34
CA ARG A 290 6.57 1.45 -0.30
C ARG A 290 7.82 0.69 -0.73
N ARG A 291 7.68 -0.57 -1.17
CA ARG A 291 8.81 -1.41 -1.63
C ARG A 291 9.49 -0.86 -2.88
N ARG A 292 8.74 -0.25 -3.80
CA ARG A 292 9.30 0.43 -4.99
C ARG A 292 9.98 1.77 -4.69
N GLY A 293 9.76 2.34 -3.49
CA GLY A 293 10.29 3.65 -3.10
C GLY A 293 9.38 4.84 -3.45
N ASN A 294 8.15 4.61 -3.93
CA ASN A 294 7.14 5.65 -4.13
C ASN A 294 6.46 6.00 -2.79
N VAL A 295 7.17 6.77 -1.95
CA VAL A 295 6.75 7.12 -0.58
C VAL A 295 5.42 7.88 -0.60
N ALA A 296 5.29 8.94 -1.41
CA ALA A 296 4.08 9.74 -1.49
C ALA A 296 2.87 8.90 -1.92
N GLY A 297 3.03 8.08 -2.95
CA GLY A 297 1.96 7.20 -3.41
C GLY A 297 1.59 6.09 -2.41
N ALA A 298 2.53 5.66 -1.56
CA ALA A 298 2.25 4.73 -0.46
C ALA A 298 1.46 5.39 0.67
N VAL A 299 1.82 6.63 1.05
CA VAL A 299 1.07 7.43 2.03
C VAL A 299 -0.38 7.59 1.58
N ASP A 300 -0.59 7.99 0.33
CA ASP A 300 -1.93 8.17 -0.22
C ASP A 300 -2.74 6.87 -0.23
N ALA A 301 -2.13 5.76 -0.65
CA ALA A 301 -2.81 4.46 -0.68
C ALA A 301 -3.22 3.99 0.72
N PHE A 302 -2.33 4.09 1.71
CA PHE A 302 -2.68 3.72 3.10
C PHE A 302 -3.73 4.65 3.71
N ARG A 303 -3.71 5.95 3.38
CA ARG A 303 -4.75 6.90 3.77
C ARG A 303 -6.11 6.50 3.18
N GLN A 304 -6.17 6.17 1.88
CA GLN A 304 -7.40 5.70 1.23
C GLN A 304 -7.93 4.41 1.87
N ALA A 305 -7.06 3.45 2.20
CA ALA A 305 -7.48 2.24 2.92
C ALA A 305 -8.12 2.58 4.29
N SER A 306 -7.53 3.52 5.04
CA SER A 306 -8.07 3.99 6.32
C SER A 306 -9.40 4.75 6.18
N GLU A 307 -9.55 5.58 5.16
CA GLU A 307 -10.81 6.31 4.87
C GLU A 307 -11.97 5.34 4.58
N LEU A 308 -11.66 4.15 4.05
CA LEU A 308 -12.61 3.06 3.84
C LEU A 308 -12.77 2.12 5.05
N GLY A 309 -12.19 2.47 6.22
CA GLY A 309 -12.37 1.74 7.47
C GLY A 309 -11.47 0.52 7.67
N PHE A 310 -10.41 0.36 6.86
CA PHE A 310 -9.44 -0.73 7.01
C PHE A 310 -8.16 -0.26 7.71
N ASP A 311 -7.63 -1.04 8.65
CA ASP A 311 -6.34 -0.75 9.29
C ASP A 311 -5.17 -1.18 8.38
N PRO A 312 -4.37 -0.25 7.83
CA PRO A 312 -3.36 -0.56 6.82
C PRO A 312 -2.05 -1.12 7.42
N GLN A 313 -2.15 -1.96 8.45
CA GLN A 313 -0.98 -2.60 9.06
C GLN A 313 -0.61 -3.92 8.36
N PRO A 314 0.68 -4.28 8.30
CA PRO A 314 1.83 -3.56 8.87
C PRO A 314 2.42 -2.47 7.97
N GLY A 315 1.93 -2.33 6.74
CA GLY A 315 2.52 -1.45 5.72
C GLY A 315 2.70 0.00 6.18
N PHE A 316 1.68 0.57 6.83
CA PHE A 316 1.76 1.93 7.37
C PHE A 316 2.80 2.07 8.48
N ALA A 317 2.85 1.16 9.46
CA ALA A 317 3.84 1.20 10.53
C ALA A 317 5.28 1.05 9.99
N LEU A 318 5.49 0.19 8.99
CA LEU A 318 6.78 0.02 8.32
C LEU A 318 7.17 1.29 7.53
N LEU A 319 6.21 1.96 6.90
CA LEU A 319 6.45 3.24 6.24
C LEU A 319 6.89 4.32 7.24
N ARG A 320 6.23 4.43 8.41
CA ARG A 320 6.64 5.37 9.47
C ARG A 320 8.04 5.04 9.99
N LEU A 321 8.37 3.76 10.14
CA LEU A 321 9.74 3.33 10.49
C LEU A 321 10.76 3.76 9.44
N ASP A 322 10.45 3.59 8.14
CA ASP A 322 11.33 4.01 7.03
C ASP A 322 11.57 5.53 6.99
N GLU A 323 10.64 6.34 7.52
CA GLU A 323 10.78 7.79 7.67
C GLU A 323 11.47 8.21 8.97
N GLY A 324 11.75 7.27 9.88
CA GLY A 324 12.32 7.54 11.20
C GLY A 324 11.29 7.94 12.26
N ASP A 325 10.00 7.93 11.95
CA ASP A 325 8.92 8.16 12.92
C ASP A 325 8.59 6.89 13.71
N LEU A 326 9.51 6.56 14.60
CA LEU A 326 9.46 5.36 15.43
C LEU A 326 8.27 5.34 16.39
N VAL A 327 7.88 6.50 16.93
CA VAL A 327 6.79 6.60 17.92
C VAL A 327 5.46 6.25 17.26
N THR A 328 5.20 6.78 16.06
CA THR A 328 3.98 6.44 15.32
C THR A 328 3.99 4.99 14.87
N ALA A 329 5.13 4.49 14.36
CA ALA A 329 5.27 3.08 13.98
C ALA A 329 4.92 2.13 15.13
N GLN A 330 5.49 2.36 16.32
CA GLN A 330 5.29 1.53 17.50
C GLN A 330 3.83 1.58 18.00
N ARG A 331 3.21 2.75 18.01
CA ARG A 331 1.79 2.88 18.40
C ARG A 331 0.85 2.18 17.44
N ALA A 332 1.07 2.34 16.14
CA ALA A 332 0.24 1.73 15.10
C ALA A 332 0.31 0.20 15.17
N ILE A 333 1.52 -0.37 15.23
CA ILE A 333 1.69 -1.83 15.23
C ILE A 333 1.16 -2.48 16.51
N ARG A 334 1.35 -1.85 17.69
CA ARG A 334 0.80 -2.36 18.97
C ARG A 334 -0.72 -2.39 18.97
N ARG A 335 -1.38 -1.39 18.36
CA ARG A 335 -2.83 -1.36 18.23
C ARG A 335 -3.33 -2.52 17.36
N ALA A 336 -2.70 -2.75 16.21
CA ALA A 336 -3.09 -3.84 15.31
C ALA A 336 -2.92 -5.22 15.95
N VAL A 337 -1.83 -5.44 16.70
CA VAL A 337 -1.60 -6.72 17.42
C VAL A 337 -2.60 -6.93 18.56
N ALA A 338 -3.11 -5.87 19.17
CA ALA A 338 -4.09 -5.95 20.24
C ALA A 338 -5.52 -6.23 19.73
N ASP A 339 -5.80 -6.06 18.44
CA ASP A 339 -7.14 -6.26 17.88
C ASP A 339 -7.55 -7.75 17.91
N GLN A 340 -8.66 -8.04 18.58
CA GLN A 340 -9.18 -9.40 18.77
C GLN A 340 -10.22 -9.80 17.70
N ALA A 341 -10.50 -8.94 16.71
CA ALA A 341 -11.37 -9.29 15.60
C ALA A 341 -10.81 -10.51 14.83
N MET A 342 -11.71 -11.39 14.35
CA MET A 342 -11.34 -12.63 13.67
C MET A 342 -10.37 -12.39 12.51
N LEU A 343 -10.68 -11.45 11.62
CA LEU A 343 -9.82 -11.12 10.47
C LEU A 343 -8.45 -10.56 10.89
N ALA A 344 -8.38 -9.76 11.96
CA ALA A 344 -7.14 -9.27 12.51
C ALA A 344 -6.27 -10.44 13.02
N GLN A 345 -6.88 -11.38 13.74
CA GLN A 345 -6.21 -12.59 14.27
C GLN A 345 -5.72 -13.55 13.17
N GLU A 346 -6.43 -13.63 12.04
CA GLU A 346 -5.96 -14.37 10.85
C GLU A 346 -4.70 -13.73 10.25
N SER A 347 -4.64 -12.40 10.15
CA SER A 347 -3.53 -11.67 9.53
C SER A 347 -2.30 -11.50 10.45
N LEU A 348 -2.42 -11.81 11.75
CA LEU A 348 -1.40 -11.51 12.76
C LEU A 348 0.00 -12.08 12.43
N GLY A 349 0.08 -13.20 11.70
CA GLY A 349 1.35 -13.77 11.25
C GLY A 349 2.15 -12.85 10.31
N LEU A 350 1.47 -11.96 9.59
CA LEU A 350 2.08 -10.94 8.73
C LEU A 350 2.48 -9.69 9.51
N VAL A 351 1.82 -9.42 10.64
CA VAL A 351 2.01 -8.21 11.46
C VAL A 351 3.15 -8.37 12.49
N LEU A 352 3.27 -9.55 13.12
CA LEU A 352 4.25 -9.80 14.17
C LEU A 352 5.72 -9.61 13.74
N PRO A 353 6.16 -10.00 12.51
CA PRO A 353 7.53 -9.70 12.07
C PRO A 353 7.83 -8.20 12.06
N ALA A 354 6.87 -7.37 11.63
CA ALA A 354 7.02 -5.92 11.65
C ALA A 354 7.08 -5.38 13.07
N GLN A 355 6.29 -5.93 13.99
CA GLN A 355 6.36 -5.58 15.41
C GLN A 355 7.76 -5.83 15.96
N VAL A 356 8.36 -7.02 15.73
CA VAL A 356 9.73 -7.30 16.21
C VAL A 356 10.71 -6.24 15.70
N THR A 357 10.72 -5.97 14.39
CA THR A 357 11.64 -4.97 13.81
C THR A 357 11.43 -3.57 14.41
N ILE A 358 10.18 -3.15 14.61
CA ILE A 358 9.84 -1.83 15.16
C ILE A 358 10.24 -1.72 16.64
N GLU A 359 9.95 -2.73 17.45
CA GLU A 359 10.28 -2.74 18.88
C GLU A 359 11.81 -2.77 19.10
N LEU A 360 12.54 -3.52 18.27
CA LEU A 360 14.00 -3.51 18.28
C LEU A 360 14.57 -2.15 17.87
N ALA A 361 14.00 -1.50 16.86
CA ALA A 361 14.38 -0.13 16.48
C ALA A 361 14.11 0.87 17.62
N ALA A 362 13.07 0.64 18.42
CA ALA A 362 12.74 1.42 19.61
C ALA A 362 13.60 1.11 20.85
N GLY A 363 14.42 0.05 20.79
CA GLY A 363 15.19 -0.43 21.94
C GLY A 363 14.35 -1.13 23.01
N ASP A 364 13.09 -1.46 22.71
CA ASP A 364 12.19 -2.19 23.63
C ASP A 364 12.37 -3.70 23.43
N LEU A 365 13.46 -4.23 23.99
CA LEU A 365 13.83 -5.64 23.85
C LEU A 365 12.79 -6.59 24.45
N ASP A 366 12.09 -6.19 25.50
CA ASP A 366 11.07 -7.02 26.15
C ASP A 366 9.83 -7.16 25.26
N ALA A 367 9.37 -6.06 24.67
CA ALA A 367 8.29 -6.10 23.68
C ALA A 367 8.69 -6.91 22.43
N ALA A 368 9.93 -6.75 21.96
CA ALA A 368 10.45 -7.53 20.83
C ALA A 368 10.48 -9.04 21.12
N ARG A 369 10.90 -9.46 22.32
CA ARG A 369 10.85 -10.87 22.74
C ARG A 369 9.42 -11.41 22.81
N GLY A 370 8.49 -10.62 23.33
CA GLY A 370 7.07 -10.98 23.37
C GLY A 370 6.48 -11.19 21.98
N ALA A 371 6.75 -10.27 21.05
CA ALA A 371 6.31 -10.36 19.65
C ALA A 371 6.95 -11.57 18.93
N LEU A 372 8.23 -11.83 19.17
CA LEU A 372 8.93 -12.99 18.62
C LEU A 372 8.31 -14.31 19.14
N ALA A 373 8.06 -14.43 20.44
CA ALA A 373 7.45 -15.63 21.00
C ALA A 373 6.05 -15.90 20.42
N ALA A 374 5.25 -14.84 20.19
CA ALA A 374 3.97 -14.95 19.51
C ALA A 374 4.12 -15.40 18.04
N LEU A 375 5.14 -14.91 17.33
CA LEU A 375 5.43 -15.31 15.95
C LEU A 375 5.87 -16.77 15.86
N GLU A 376 6.70 -17.23 16.79
CA GLU A 376 7.14 -18.61 16.88
C GLU A 376 5.98 -19.57 17.13
N ALA A 377 5.08 -19.23 18.05
CA ALA A 377 3.88 -20.03 18.30
C ALA A 377 3.03 -20.20 17.04
N ARG A 378 2.93 -19.16 16.18
CA ARG A 378 2.22 -19.26 14.89
C ARG A 378 2.99 -20.05 13.85
N ALA A 379 4.31 -19.90 13.77
CA ALA A 379 5.13 -20.69 12.86
C ALA A 379 5.01 -22.19 13.15
N ASP A 380 5.03 -22.57 14.43
CA ASP A 380 4.89 -23.97 14.87
C ASP A 380 3.51 -24.54 14.55
N GLN A 381 2.45 -23.74 14.63
CA GLN A 381 1.07 -24.16 14.33
C GLN A 381 0.77 -24.28 12.84
N SER A 382 1.45 -23.53 11.99
CA SER A 382 1.10 -23.36 10.57
C SER A 382 1.90 -24.22 9.60
N THR A 383 2.99 -24.86 10.07
CA THR A 383 4.00 -25.55 9.24
C THR A 383 4.56 -24.70 8.07
N SER A 384 4.38 -23.39 8.14
CA SER A 384 4.68 -22.45 7.06
C SER A 384 6.17 -22.13 6.99
N THR A 385 6.79 -22.41 5.85
CA THR A 385 8.19 -22.05 5.59
C THR A 385 8.42 -20.54 5.68
N ALA A 386 7.46 -19.71 5.24
CA ALA A 386 7.57 -18.26 5.31
C ALA A 386 7.52 -17.75 6.75
N PHE A 387 6.60 -18.25 7.59
CA PHE A 387 6.56 -17.86 9.01
C PHE A 387 7.77 -18.39 9.78
N ALA A 388 8.26 -19.59 9.46
CA ALA A 388 9.50 -20.10 10.03
C ALA A 388 10.72 -19.23 9.65
N ALA A 389 10.79 -18.78 8.39
CA ALA A 389 11.84 -17.85 7.92
C ALA A 389 11.72 -16.46 8.57
N ALA A 390 10.50 -15.96 8.77
CA ALA A 390 10.24 -14.73 9.50
C ALA A 390 10.66 -14.83 10.97
N ALA A 391 10.32 -15.93 11.64
CA ALA A 391 10.74 -16.19 13.02
C ALA A 391 12.28 -16.27 13.13
N SER A 392 12.95 -16.96 12.22
CA SER A 392 14.43 -16.98 12.17
C SER A 392 15.02 -15.61 11.85
N THR A 393 14.39 -14.80 10.99
CA THR A 393 14.82 -13.42 10.74
C THR A 393 14.72 -12.59 12.02
N ALA A 394 13.58 -12.66 12.71
CA ALA A 394 13.32 -11.96 13.97
C ALA A 394 14.26 -12.39 15.10
N ARG A 395 14.58 -13.69 15.23
CA ARG A 395 15.63 -14.17 16.15
C ARG A 395 16.99 -13.57 15.83
N GLY A 396 17.32 -13.48 14.53
CA GLY A 396 18.55 -12.87 14.06
C GLY A 396 18.65 -11.39 14.40
N GLU A 397 17.58 -10.63 14.18
CA GLU A 397 17.51 -9.21 14.55
C GLU A 397 17.66 -9.01 16.06
N LEU A 398 16.96 -9.80 16.88
CA LEU A 398 17.08 -9.75 18.33
C LEU A 398 18.49 -10.10 18.80
N ALA A 399 19.11 -11.15 18.23
CA ALA A 399 20.48 -11.53 18.56
C ALA A 399 21.49 -10.43 18.21
N LEU A 400 21.31 -9.72 17.08
CA LEU A 400 22.11 -8.53 16.76
C LEU A 400 21.93 -7.42 17.82
N ALA A 401 20.69 -7.14 18.23
CA ALA A 401 20.40 -6.12 19.23
C ALA A 401 20.99 -6.47 20.61
N GLU A 402 21.11 -7.76 20.94
CA GLU A 402 21.71 -8.26 22.17
C GLU A 402 23.24 -8.43 22.09
N GLY A 403 23.87 -8.10 20.95
CA GLY A 403 25.32 -8.24 20.78
C GLY A 403 25.80 -9.68 20.65
N ARG A 404 24.97 -10.58 20.10
CA ARG A 404 25.29 -12.01 19.84
C ARG A 404 25.38 -12.28 18.33
N PRO A 405 26.44 -11.80 17.64
CA PRO A 405 26.48 -11.84 16.17
C PRO A 405 26.58 -13.25 15.59
N GLU A 406 27.28 -14.19 16.26
CA GLU A 406 27.37 -15.58 15.80
C GLU A 406 25.99 -16.28 15.79
N ASP A 407 25.18 -16.03 16.82
CA ASP A 407 23.80 -16.53 16.89
C ASP A 407 22.93 -15.88 15.81
N ALA A 408 23.09 -14.58 15.57
CA ALA A 408 22.41 -13.89 14.50
C ALA A 408 22.76 -14.49 13.13
N GLY A 409 24.05 -14.70 12.85
CA GLY A 409 24.53 -15.26 11.59
C GLY A 409 24.03 -16.67 11.33
N ARG A 410 23.84 -17.50 12.37
CA ARG A 410 23.22 -18.82 12.25
C ARG A 410 21.73 -18.72 11.88
N GLU A 411 20.96 -17.91 12.60
CA GLU A 411 19.53 -17.76 12.35
C GLU A 411 19.23 -17.09 11.01
N LEU A 412 19.99 -16.07 10.62
CA LEU A 412 19.81 -15.35 9.36
C LEU A 412 20.16 -16.22 8.14
N ARG A 413 21.14 -17.12 8.23
CA ARG A 413 21.40 -18.11 7.16
C ARG A 413 20.25 -19.09 7.00
N ARG A 414 19.65 -19.55 8.10
CA ARG A 414 18.43 -20.39 8.09
C ARG A 414 17.25 -19.63 7.46
N ALA A 415 17.03 -18.39 7.86
CA ALA A 415 16.00 -17.53 7.27
C ALA A 415 16.21 -17.36 5.77
N GLY A 416 17.43 -17.08 5.33
CA GLY A 416 17.76 -16.92 3.91
C GLY A 416 17.55 -18.19 3.06
N GLN A 417 17.63 -19.39 3.65
CA GLN A 417 17.21 -20.62 2.98
C GLN A 417 15.69 -20.65 2.81
N GLY A 418 14.94 -20.44 3.89
CA GLY A 418 13.48 -20.43 3.86
C GLY A 418 12.90 -19.39 2.88
N TRP A 419 13.43 -18.16 2.84
CA TRP A 419 12.99 -17.14 1.90
C TRP A 419 13.26 -17.49 0.44
N ARG A 420 14.33 -18.25 0.14
CA ARG A 420 14.56 -18.77 -1.22
C ARG A 420 13.60 -19.90 -1.58
N GLU A 421 13.26 -20.76 -0.64
CA GLU A 421 12.33 -21.88 -0.86
C GLU A 421 10.90 -21.41 -1.21
N VAL A 422 10.48 -20.26 -0.67
CA VAL A 422 9.15 -19.68 -0.95
C VAL A 422 9.18 -18.57 -2.01
N ASP A 423 10.31 -18.41 -2.71
CA ASP A 423 10.51 -17.39 -3.75
C ASP A 423 10.19 -15.95 -3.28
N ALA A 424 10.78 -15.55 -2.15
CA ALA A 424 10.62 -14.23 -1.54
C ALA A 424 11.88 -13.37 -1.66
N PRO A 425 12.20 -12.80 -2.85
CA PRO A 425 13.46 -12.10 -3.08
C PRO A 425 13.64 -10.83 -2.26
N TYR A 426 12.56 -10.11 -1.94
CA TYR A 426 12.63 -8.89 -1.14
C TYR A 426 13.04 -9.20 0.32
N GLU A 427 12.35 -10.15 0.93
CA GLU A 427 12.61 -10.64 2.28
C GLU A 427 14.01 -11.27 2.35
N GLY A 428 14.39 -12.06 1.36
CA GLY A 428 15.73 -12.62 1.23
C GLY A 428 16.83 -11.55 1.16
N ALA A 429 16.62 -10.48 0.39
CA ALA A 429 17.57 -9.36 0.29
C ALA A 429 17.70 -8.60 1.62
N ARG A 430 16.59 -8.36 2.33
CA ARG A 430 16.62 -7.77 3.69
C ARG A 430 17.38 -8.66 4.68
N THR A 431 17.18 -9.98 4.65
CA THR A 431 17.93 -10.92 5.49
C THR A 431 19.43 -10.85 5.22
N ARG A 432 19.86 -10.66 3.96
CA ARG A 432 21.28 -10.48 3.62
C ARG A 432 21.88 -9.21 4.21
N MET A 433 21.14 -8.11 4.24
CA MET A 433 21.60 -6.89 4.93
C MET A 433 21.83 -7.12 6.43
N LEU A 434 20.95 -7.89 7.07
CA LEU A 434 21.12 -8.27 8.47
C LEU A 434 22.32 -9.20 8.66
N LEU A 435 22.53 -10.14 7.74
CA LEU A 435 23.67 -11.05 7.79
C LEU A 435 24.99 -10.29 7.60
N ALA A 436 25.01 -9.27 6.75
CA ALA A 436 26.15 -8.37 6.62
C ALA A 436 26.46 -7.63 7.94
N ARG A 437 25.43 -7.18 8.68
CA ARG A 437 25.62 -6.59 10.01
C ARG A 437 26.21 -7.59 11.01
N ALA A 438 25.81 -8.85 10.96
CA ALA A 438 26.38 -9.90 11.81
C ALA A 438 27.87 -10.11 11.50
N TYR A 439 28.22 -10.24 10.21
CA TYR A 439 29.62 -10.39 9.78
C TYR A 439 30.48 -9.16 10.12
N THR A 440 29.95 -7.95 9.98
CA THR A 440 30.64 -6.73 10.40
C THR A 440 30.94 -6.76 11.90
N ALA A 441 29.98 -7.19 12.73
CA ALA A 441 30.16 -7.31 14.17
C ALA A 441 31.14 -8.43 14.58
N GLU A 442 31.33 -9.45 13.73
CA GLU A 442 32.37 -10.48 13.88
C GLU A 442 33.75 -10.03 13.35
N GLY A 443 33.82 -8.91 12.64
CA GLY A 443 35.04 -8.40 11.98
C GLY A 443 35.33 -9.03 10.61
N ASP A 444 34.38 -9.75 10.02
CA ASP A 444 34.49 -10.30 8.66
C ASP A 444 33.90 -9.33 7.62
N GLU A 445 34.66 -8.28 7.34
CA GLU A 445 34.30 -7.24 6.35
C GLU A 445 34.12 -7.79 4.93
N THR A 446 34.82 -8.89 4.60
CA THR A 446 34.74 -9.49 3.25
C THR A 446 33.40 -10.21 3.07
N ALA A 447 32.99 -11.02 4.06
CA ALA A 447 31.69 -11.65 4.05
C ALA A 447 30.56 -10.61 4.14
N ALA A 448 30.72 -9.58 4.98
CA ALA A 448 29.75 -8.49 5.09
C ALA A 448 29.53 -7.78 3.75
N ARG A 449 30.61 -7.39 3.06
CA ARG A 449 30.55 -6.77 1.75
C ARG A 449 29.88 -7.67 0.72
N GLY A 450 30.23 -8.96 0.67
CA GLY A 450 29.63 -9.92 -0.26
C GLY A 450 28.11 -10.07 -0.08
N GLU A 451 27.63 -10.05 1.16
CA GLU A 451 26.18 -10.08 1.45
C GLU A 451 25.47 -8.78 1.03
N LEU A 452 26.11 -7.62 1.21
CA LEU A 452 25.57 -6.33 0.75
C LEU A 452 25.52 -6.27 -0.79
N GLU A 453 26.57 -6.68 -1.50
CA GLU A 453 26.58 -6.71 -2.98
C GLU A 453 25.46 -7.63 -3.52
N ALA A 454 25.24 -8.78 -2.89
CA ALA A 454 24.15 -9.69 -3.23
C ALA A 454 22.76 -9.08 -2.93
N ALA A 455 22.61 -8.38 -1.80
CA ALA A 455 21.37 -7.69 -1.45
C ALA A 455 21.05 -6.57 -2.45
N GLN A 456 22.05 -5.75 -2.80
CA GLN A 456 21.91 -4.66 -3.78
C GLN A 456 21.43 -5.20 -5.13
N SER A 457 22.10 -6.25 -5.64
CA SER A 457 21.71 -6.88 -6.90
C SER A 457 20.29 -7.45 -6.85
N ALA A 458 19.87 -8.02 -5.73
CA ALA A 458 18.50 -8.50 -5.56
C ALA A 458 17.47 -7.37 -5.57
N PHE A 459 17.68 -6.28 -4.82
CA PHE A 459 16.78 -5.13 -4.80
C PHE A 459 16.68 -4.44 -6.17
N GLN A 460 17.80 -4.29 -6.88
CA GLN A 460 17.81 -3.73 -8.24
C GLN A 460 16.98 -4.57 -9.21
N ARG A 461 17.11 -5.90 -9.16
CA ARG A 461 16.36 -6.80 -10.06
C ARG A 461 14.85 -6.73 -9.87
N ILE A 462 14.38 -6.51 -8.65
CA ILE A 462 12.95 -6.44 -8.33
C ILE A 462 12.39 -5.00 -8.37
N GLY A 463 13.22 -4.00 -8.66
CA GLY A 463 12.80 -2.60 -8.70
C GLY A 463 12.59 -1.95 -7.33
N ALA A 464 13.22 -2.47 -6.27
CA ALA A 464 13.19 -1.89 -4.92
C ALA A 464 14.27 -0.80 -4.76
N ALA A 465 14.10 0.31 -5.49
CA ALA A 465 15.14 1.33 -5.67
C ALA A 465 15.67 1.91 -4.36
N ARG A 466 14.79 2.24 -3.41
CA ARG A 466 15.16 2.84 -2.12
C ARG A 466 16.01 1.90 -1.27
N ASP A 467 15.69 0.61 -1.26
CA ASP A 467 16.50 -0.38 -0.54
C ASP A 467 17.84 -0.63 -1.24
N ALA A 468 17.87 -0.59 -2.58
CA ALA A 468 19.14 -0.65 -3.33
C ALA A 468 20.07 0.54 -3.04
N GLU A 469 19.53 1.76 -2.94
CA GLU A 469 20.27 2.96 -2.52
C GLU A 469 20.78 2.84 -1.08
N ARG A 470 19.93 2.38 -0.16
CA ARG A 470 20.33 2.14 1.24
C ARG A 470 21.51 1.16 1.34
N VAL A 471 21.55 0.12 0.50
CA VAL A 471 22.68 -0.81 0.44
C VAL A 471 23.91 -0.16 -0.22
N ALA A 472 23.72 0.69 -1.24
CA ALA A 472 24.81 1.45 -1.86
C ALA A 472 25.52 2.33 -0.82
N ASP A 473 24.76 3.05 0.01
CA ASP A 473 25.30 3.88 1.09
C ASP A 473 26.13 3.05 2.10
N LEU A 474 25.68 1.83 2.42
CA LEU A 474 26.42 0.91 3.29
C LEU A 474 27.72 0.41 2.63
N LEU A 475 27.72 0.17 1.32
CA LEU A 475 28.88 -0.30 0.54
C LEU A 475 29.93 0.80 0.32
N GLU A 476 29.51 2.06 0.21
CA GLU A 476 30.40 3.22 0.13
C GLU A 476 31.10 3.51 1.45
N GLY A 477 30.53 3.06 2.58
CA GLY A 477 31.01 3.34 3.92
C GLY A 477 30.77 4.78 4.36
N PRO A 478 31.09 5.14 5.63
CA PRO A 478 30.93 6.50 6.11
C PRO A 478 31.79 7.47 5.29
N ARG A 479 31.14 8.38 4.55
CA ARG A 479 31.83 9.48 3.88
C ARG A 479 32.57 10.31 4.94
N PRO A 480 33.84 10.70 4.70
CA PRO A 480 34.64 11.38 5.71
C PRO A 480 33.95 12.66 6.18
N GLU A 481 33.89 12.86 7.51
CA GLU A 481 33.42 14.10 8.12
C GLU A 481 34.33 15.26 7.69
N ILE A 482 33.85 16.12 6.80
CA ILE A 482 34.57 17.34 6.44
C ILE A 482 34.12 18.43 7.41
N ARG A 483 35.02 18.83 8.31
CA ARG A 483 34.85 20.10 9.03
C ARG A 483 35.05 21.23 8.04
N ALA A 484 34.04 22.05 7.88
CA ALA A 484 34.07 23.18 6.99
C ALA A 484 33.46 24.41 7.66
N VAL A 485 34.00 25.58 7.35
CA VAL A 485 33.33 26.84 7.65
C VAL A 485 32.36 27.12 6.51
N ARG A 486 31.09 27.37 6.85
CA ARG A 486 30.02 27.71 5.91
C ARG A 486 29.27 28.92 6.43
N THR A 487 28.63 29.64 5.51
CA THR A 487 27.70 30.71 5.86
C THR A 487 26.29 30.24 5.55
N PHE A 488 25.46 30.22 6.58
CA PHE A 488 24.08 29.78 6.49
C PHE A 488 23.15 30.97 6.34
N VAL A 489 22.22 30.86 5.40
CA VAL A 489 21.20 31.85 5.11
C VAL A 489 19.84 31.22 5.39
N PHE A 490 19.05 31.89 6.22
CA PHE A 490 17.64 31.58 6.42
C PHE A 490 16.80 32.71 5.86
N THR A 491 15.82 32.35 5.04
CA THR A 491 14.82 33.27 4.50
C THR A 491 13.44 32.83 4.93
N ASP A 492 12.53 33.79 5.05
CA ASP A 492 11.14 33.53 5.39
C ASP A 492 10.25 34.70 4.93
N ILE A 493 9.01 34.42 4.54
CA ILE A 493 8.04 35.46 4.17
C ILE A 493 7.38 36.00 5.45
N VAL A 494 7.38 37.32 5.59
CA VAL A 494 6.73 37.96 6.73
C VAL A 494 5.21 37.91 6.58
N ASP A 495 4.53 37.48 7.64
CA ASP A 495 3.06 37.40 7.74
C ASP A 495 2.40 36.52 6.66
N SER A 496 3.08 35.45 6.20
CA SER A 496 2.59 34.57 5.12
C SER A 496 1.22 33.95 5.35
N THR A 497 0.91 33.54 6.59
CA THR A 497 -0.42 33.02 6.94
C THR A 497 -1.53 34.03 6.66
N LYS A 498 -1.31 35.32 6.97
CA LYS A 498 -2.27 36.38 6.65
C LYS A 498 -2.33 36.66 5.15
N LEU A 499 -1.23 36.47 4.42
CA LEU A 499 -1.22 36.61 2.96
C LEU A 499 -2.04 35.51 2.29
N VAL A 500 -1.96 34.26 2.77
CA VAL A 500 -2.79 33.14 2.28
C VAL A 500 -4.27 33.45 2.50
N ASP A 501 -4.65 33.89 3.71
CA ASP A 501 -6.04 34.23 4.05
C ASP A 501 -6.64 35.31 3.13
N VAL A 502 -5.82 36.24 2.65
CA VAL A 502 -6.25 37.37 1.80
C VAL A 502 -6.26 37.01 0.31
N LEU A 503 -5.28 36.23 -0.15
CA LEU A 503 -5.08 35.92 -1.57
C LEU A 503 -5.86 34.68 -2.04
N GLY A 504 -6.12 33.73 -1.13
CA GLY A 504 -6.65 32.41 -1.46
C GLY A 504 -5.58 31.45 -2.02
N ASP A 505 -5.82 30.15 -1.86
CA ASP A 505 -4.82 29.09 -2.08
C ASP A 505 -4.21 29.11 -3.50
N GLU A 506 -5.02 29.27 -4.54
CA GLU A 506 -4.55 29.23 -5.94
C GLU A 506 -3.62 30.41 -6.28
N ALA A 507 -3.95 31.62 -5.82
CA ALA A 507 -3.10 32.79 -6.03
C ALA A 507 -1.82 32.73 -5.18
N TRP A 508 -1.91 32.15 -3.99
CA TRP A 508 -0.77 31.90 -3.12
C TRP A 508 0.22 30.92 -3.74
N ASP A 509 -0.25 29.80 -4.31
CA ASP A 509 0.59 28.81 -4.99
C ASP A 509 1.33 29.41 -6.20
N GLY A 510 0.66 30.27 -6.97
CA GLY A 510 1.27 31.00 -8.07
C GLY A 510 2.37 31.97 -7.60
N LEU A 511 2.12 32.68 -6.49
CA LEU A 511 3.08 33.59 -5.88
C LEU A 511 4.30 32.86 -5.32
N LEU A 512 4.09 31.78 -4.56
CA LEU A 512 5.16 30.93 -4.03
C LEU A 512 5.99 30.33 -5.16
N SER A 513 5.35 29.83 -6.21
CA SER A 513 6.05 29.28 -7.38
C SER A 513 6.99 30.30 -8.03
N TRP A 514 6.60 31.57 -8.12
CA TRP A 514 7.46 32.65 -8.61
C TRP A 514 8.56 33.03 -7.61
N HIS A 515 8.20 33.17 -6.34
CA HIS A 515 9.12 33.49 -5.24
C HIS A 515 10.27 32.46 -5.20
N ASP A 516 9.93 31.19 -5.17
CA ASP A 516 10.88 30.09 -5.05
C ASP A 516 11.84 30.03 -6.24
N ARG A 517 11.31 30.21 -7.46
CA ARG A 517 12.15 30.30 -8.66
C ARG A 517 13.11 31.48 -8.60
N THR A 518 12.64 32.63 -8.11
CA THR A 518 13.44 33.85 -8.02
C THR A 518 14.55 33.72 -6.98
N LEU A 519 14.24 33.18 -5.81
CA LEU A 519 15.22 32.95 -4.75
C LEU A 519 16.24 31.88 -5.15
N ARG A 520 15.80 30.75 -5.73
CA ARG A 520 16.71 29.71 -6.25
C ARG A 520 17.70 30.26 -7.27
N ALA A 521 17.24 31.09 -8.20
CA ALA A 521 18.13 31.74 -9.17
C ALA A 521 19.18 32.65 -8.50
N CYS A 522 18.79 33.37 -7.44
CA CYS A 522 19.73 34.20 -6.67
C CYS A 522 20.75 33.36 -5.90
N PHE A 523 20.33 32.24 -5.29
CA PHE A 523 21.21 31.31 -4.60
C PHE A 523 22.24 30.72 -5.58
N GLU A 524 21.77 30.16 -6.70
CA GLU A 524 22.59 29.50 -7.70
C GLU A 524 23.64 30.46 -8.29
N ALA A 525 23.24 31.70 -8.63
CA ALA A 525 24.12 32.72 -9.18
C ALA A 525 25.29 33.10 -8.24
N HIS A 526 25.14 32.89 -6.93
CA HIS A 526 26.14 33.20 -5.92
C HIS A 526 26.70 31.94 -5.24
N GLY A 527 26.51 30.76 -5.83
CA GLY A 527 27.07 29.50 -5.33
C GLY A 527 26.42 28.97 -4.04
N GLY A 528 25.22 29.42 -3.71
CA GLY A 528 24.42 28.89 -2.60
C GLY A 528 23.81 27.54 -2.93
N LYS A 529 23.91 26.59 -1.99
CA LYS A 529 23.27 25.28 -2.08
C LYS A 529 22.05 25.24 -1.15
N GLU A 530 20.87 25.00 -1.73
CA GLU A 530 19.64 24.75 -0.97
C GLU A 530 19.82 23.47 -0.13
N VAL A 531 19.63 23.59 1.18
CA VAL A 531 19.72 22.47 2.12
C VAL A 531 18.34 21.96 2.46
N LYS A 532 17.43 22.89 2.79
CA LYS A 532 16.02 22.60 3.07
C LYS A 532 15.11 23.73 2.57
N HIS A 533 13.91 23.34 2.21
CA HIS A 533 12.79 24.22 1.88
C HIS A 533 11.59 23.77 2.70
N GLU A 534 11.12 24.62 3.62
CA GLU A 534 10.04 24.31 4.54
C GLU A 534 9.02 25.45 4.52
N GLY A 535 7.81 25.16 4.02
CA GLY A 535 6.78 26.17 3.82
C GLY A 535 7.18 27.20 2.77
N ASP A 536 7.36 28.43 3.21
CA ASP A 536 7.70 29.64 2.45
C ASP A 536 9.13 30.15 2.73
N GLY A 537 9.90 29.39 3.52
CA GLY A 537 11.26 29.72 3.91
C GLY A 537 12.32 28.78 3.33
N PHE A 538 13.50 29.34 3.08
CA PHE A 538 14.67 28.57 2.62
C PHE A 538 15.77 28.53 3.68
N PHE A 539 16.38 27.36 3.81
CA PHE A 539 17.67 27.16 4.46
C PHE A 539 18.73 26.85 3.39
N VAL A 540 19.70 27.75 3.24
CA VAL A 540 20.73 27.69 2.20
C VAL A 540 22.12 27.78 2.83
N ALA A 541 23.06 26.99 2.32
CA ALA A 541 24.46 27.02 2.71
C ALA A 541 25.32 27.59 1.59
N PHE A 542 26.13 28.59 1.92
CA PHE A 542 27.11 29.21 1.02
C PHE A 542 28.53 28.79 1.39
N PRO A 543 29.44 28.72 0.40
CA PRO A 543 30.83 28.36 0.61
C PRO A 543 31.58 29.40 1.47
N ASP A 544 31.20 30.68 1.36
CA ASP A 544 31.80 31.80 2.08
C ASP A 544 30.76 32.89 2.40
N SER A 545 31.12 33.82 3.30
CA SER A 545 30.22 34.85 3.81
C SER A 545 29.94 35.99 2.83
N ARG A 546 30.90 36.33 1.96
CA ARG A 546 30.72 37.38 0.96
C ARG A 546 29.66 36.97 -0.06
N SER A 547 29.78 35.77 -0.61
CA SER A 547 28.81 35.19 -1.54
C SER A 547 27.40 35.13 -0.95
N ALA A 548 27.29 34.80 0.34
CA ALA A 548 26.01 34.75 1.05
C ALA A 548 25.35 36.15 1.18
N ILE A 549 26.13 37.17 1.57
CA ILE A 549 25.63 38.55 1.69
C ILE A 549 25.24 39.10 0.31
N GLU A 550 26.04 38.84 -0.73
CA GLU A 550 25.74 39.25 -2.10
C GLU A 550 24.45 38.58 -2.62
N GLY A 551 24.28 37.28 -2.38
CA GLY A 551 23.05 36.55 -2.69
C GLY A 551 21.83 37.11 -1.94
N ALA A 552 21.96 37.43 -0.65
CA ALA A 552 20.90 38.05 0.13
C ALA A 552 20.51 39.45 -0.40
N CYS A 553 21.51 40.26 -0.78
CA CYS A 553 21.28 41.55 -1.43
C CYS A 553 20.57 41.40 -2.78
N ALA A 554 20.95 40.40 -3.58
CA ALA A 554 20.30 40.10 -4.86
C ALA A 554 18.81 39.74 -4.67
N ILE A 555 18.49 38.95 -3.64
CA ILE A 555 17.09 38.60 -3.30
C ILE A 555 16.29 39.85 -2.96
N GLN A 556 16.79 40.70 -2.05
CA GLN A 556 16.05 41.91 -1.67
C GLN A 556 15.85 42.87 -2.86
N ARG A 557 16.85 42.98 -3.74
CA ARG A 557 16.75 43.78 -4.98
C ARG A 557 15.73 43.19 -5.96
N ALA A 558 15.75 41.88 -6.20
CA ALA A 558 14.80 41.22 -7.09
C ALA A 558 13.36 41.39 -6.60
N LEU A 559 13.11 41.25 -5.30
CA LEU A 559 11.79 41.49 -4.70
C LEU A 559 11.39 42.97 -4.76
N ALA A 560 12.34 43.89 -4.62
CA ALA A 560 12.08 45.33 -4.73
C ALA A 560 11.76 45.77 -6.17
N ASP A 561 12.48 45.23 -7.16
CA ASP A 561 12.23 45.49 -8.57
C ASP A 561 10.89 44.88 -8.99
N HIS A 562 10.57 43.66 -8.55
CA HIS A 562 9.26 43.07 -8.81
C HIS A 562 8.11 43.92 -8.23
N ARG A 563 8.26 44.43 -6.99
CA ARG A 563 7.28 45.39 -6.41
C ARG A 563 7.12 46.66 -7.24
N ARG A 564 8.21 47.17 -7.81
CA ARG A 564 8.19 48.38 -8.65
C ARG A 564 7.44 48.13 -9.96
N ASP A 565 7.70 46.98 -10.58
CA ASP A 565 7.23 46.69 -11.94
C ASP A 565 5.82 46.06 -11.97
N HIS A 566 5.47 45.27 -10.94
CA HIS A 566 4.26 44.43 -10.89
C HIS A 566 3.33 44.80 -9.72
N GLY A 567 3.71 45.78 -8.90
CA GLY A 567 2.91 46.33 -7.81
C GLY A 567 2.99 45.58 -6.47
N PHE A 568 3.33 44.29 -6.46
CA PHE A 568 3.40 43.51 -5.24
C PHE A 568 4.48 42.42 -5.27
N ALA A 569 5.17 42.24 -4.15
CA ALA A 569 5.96 41.07 -3.80
C ALA A 569 5.98 40.95 -2.26
N PRO A 570 6.02 39.73 -1.70
CA PRO A 570 6.10 39.53 -0.26
C PRO A 570 7.35 40.18 0.34
N GLN A 571 7.24 40.62 1.60
CA GLN A 571 8.40 41.04 2.37
C GLN A 571 9.13 39.80 2.89
N VAL A 572 10.39 39.65 2.51
CA VAL A 572 11.23 38.54 3.00
C VAL A 572 12.19 39.07 4.05
N ARG A 573 12.31 38.34 5.15
CA ARG A 573 13.35 38.54 6.17
C ARG A 573 14.50 37.58 5.91
N ILE A 574 15.74 38.04 6.02
CA ILE A 574 16.92 37.22 5.74
C ILE A 574 17.89 37.30 6.93
N GLY A 575 18.33 36.14 7.42
CA GLY A 575 19.37 36.04 8.45
C GLY A 575 20.57 35.25 8.00
N LEU A 576 21.77 35.72 8.36
CA LEU A 576 23.04 35.11 8.00
C LEU A 576 23.93 34.85 9.21
N HIS A 577 24.55 33.69 9.25
CA HIS A 577 25.55 33.35 10.27
C HIS A 577 26.63 32.41 9.71
N THR A 578 27.89 32.75 9.96
CA THR A 578 29.05 31.91 9.61
C THR A 578 29.46 31.08 10.80
N ALA A 579 29.62 29.77 10.58
CA ALA A 579 30.07 28.85 11.62
C ALA A 579 30.85 27.67 11.04
N GLU A 580 31.70 27.10 11.88
CA GLU A 580 32.28 25.77 11.62
C GLU A 580 31.20 24.70 11.84
N VAL A 581 31.09 23.79 10.88
CA VAL A 581 30.11 22.71 10.86
C VAL A 581 30.72 21.42 10.38
N THR A 582 30.08 20.32 10.75
CA THR A 582 30.33 19.01 10.16
C THR A 582 29.34 18.81 9.02
N GLU A 583 29.85 18.64 7.79
CA GLU A 583 29.03 18.28 6.63
C GLU A 583 28.84 16.76 6.59
N ARG A 584 27.59 16.28 6.51
CA ARG A 584 27.24 14.85 6.45
C ARG A 584 26.18 14.61 5.38
N SER A 585 26.53 13.86 4.33
CA SER A 585 25.60 13.46 3.26
C SER A 585 24.79 14.61 2.65
N GLY A 586 25.36 15.82 2.59
CA GLY A 586 24.69 17.02 2.07
C GLY A 586 23.89 17.83 3.10
N ASP A 587 23.81 17.39 4.36
CA ASP A 587 23.25 18.12 5.49
C ASP A 587 24.36 18.68 6.41
N PHE A 588 24.03 19.65 7.26
CA PHE A 588 24.97 20.34 8.14
C PHE A 588 24.60 20.16 9.61
N VAL A 589 25.53 19.65 10.41
CA VAL A 589 25.34 19.45 11.85
C VAL A 589 26.29 20.35 12.63
N GLY A 590 25.74 21.14 13.55
CA GLY A 590 26.52 21.98 14.45
C GLY A 590 25.69 23.07 15.12
N LYS A 591 26.18 23.57 16.27
CA LYS A 591 25.53 24.67 17.01
C LYS A 591 25.34 25.93 16.16
N GLY A 592 26.18 26.13 15.14
CA GLY A 592 26.12 27.24 14.19
C GLY A 592 24.85 27.30 13.33
N VAL A 593 24.26 26.14 12.98
CA VAL A 593 23.02 26.09 12.19
C VAL A 593 21.85 26.65 13.00
N HIS A 594 21.75 26.28 14.28
CA HIS A 594 20.71 26.81 15.17
C HIS A 594 20.89 28.30 15.45
N ALA A 595 22.13 28.80 15.48
CA ALA A 595 22.39 30.23 15.60
C ALA A 595 21.89 30.97 14.34
N ALA A 596 22.18 30.45 13.14
CA ALA A 596 21.72 31.02 11.87
C ALA A 596 20.20 31.12 11.78
N ALA A 597 19.47 30.05 12.09
CA ALA A 597 18.01 30.04 12.08
C ALA A 597 17.41 31.12 13.00
N ARG A 598 18.03 31.32 14.17
CA ARG A 598 17.58 32.30 15.16
C ARG A 598 17.91 33.74 14.78
N VAL A 599 19.05 33.96 14.10
CA VAL A 599 19.37 35.25 13.49
C VAL A 599 18.32 35.57 12.41
N GLY A 600 17.94 34.60 11.56
CA GLY A 600 16.86 34.77 10.58
C GLY A 600 15.51 35.11 11.20
N ALA A 601 15.13 34.41 12.28
CA ALA A 601 13.88 34.68 12.99
C ALA A 601 13.84 36.08 13.65
N ALA A 602 15.01 36.65 13.98
CA ALA A 602 15.13 37.98 14.57
C ALA A 602 15.17 39.12 13.54
N ALA A 603 15.25 38.79 12.26
CA ALA A 603 15.17 39.76 11.18
C ALA A 603 13.72 40.20 10.92
N VAL A 604 13.54 41.45 10.51
CA VAL A 604 12.25 42.02 10.07
C VAL A 604 12.13 42.01 8.54
N GLY A 605 10.93 42.28 8.03
CA GLY A 605 10.67 42.29 6.58
C GLY A 605 11.55 43.30 5.84
N GLY A 606 12.27 42.82 4.82
CA GLY A 606 13.22 43.62 4.04
C GLY A 606 14.60 43.80 4.69
N GLU A 607 14.85 43.21 5.87
CA GLU A 607 16.13 43.25 6.57
C GLU A 607 17.02 42.08 6.12
N ILE A 608 18.33 42.35 6.02
CA ILE A 608 19.38 41.33 5.91
C ILE A 608 20.19 41.40 7.20
N LEU A 609 19.86 40.55 8.17
CA LEU A 609 20.49 40.54 9.47
C LEU A 609 21.67 39.57 9.50
N VAL A 610 22.87 40.08 9.76
CA VAL A 610 24.11 39.31 9.63
C VAL A 610 24.83 39.27 10.96
N SER A 611 25.27 38.09 11.38
CA SER A 611 26.10 37.97 12.60
C SER A 611 27.47 38.63 12.42
N ARG A 612 28.08 39.06 13.52
CA ARG A 612 29.42 39.65 13.50
C ARG A 612 30.45 38.69 12.90
N ALA A 613 30.35 37.40 13.22
CA ALA A 613 31.20 36.36 12.62
C ALA A 613 31.07 36.30 11.09
N ALA A 614 29.87 36.49 10.56
CA ALA A 614 29.65 36.54 9.12
C ALA A 614 30.18 37.83 8.48
N LEU A 615 30.01 38.98 9.14
CA LEU A 615 30.58 40.25 8.65
C LEU A 615 32.10 40.24 8.63
N ASP A 616 32.74 39.79 9.71
CA ASP A 616 34.20 39.72 9.81
C ASP A 616 34.77 38.74 8.75
N ALA A 617 34.06 37.63 8.47
CA ALA A 617 34.45 36.67 7.45
C ALA A 617 34.23 37.16 6.00
N ALA A 618 33.31 38.09 5.77
CA ALA A 618 33.06 38.67 4.46
C ALA A 618 34.13 39.70 4.06
N GLY A 619 34.78 40.32 5.05
CA GLY A 619 35.75 41.40 4.86
C GLY A 619 35.09 42.74 4.53
N ASP A 620 35.90 43.75 4.18
CA ASP A 620 35.41 45.09 3.90
C ASP A 620 34.53 45.16 2.63
N GLY A 621 33.63 46.15 2.58
CA GLY A 621 32.84 46.47 1.37
C GLY A 621 31.33 46.49 1.56
N PHE A 622 30.81 46.06 2.72
CA PHE A 622 29.39 46.13 3.04
C PHE A 622 29.10 47.26 4.03
N GLN A 623 28.13 48.11 3.70
CA GLN A 623 27.63 49.12 4.65
C GLN A 623 26.64 48.43 5.61
N VAL A 624 26.86 48.60 6.91
CA VAL A 624 26.01 48.02 7.95
C VAL A 624 25.40 49.10 8.84
N ARG A 625 24.24 48.80 9.41
CA ARG A 625 23.46 49.68 10.31
C ARG A 625 22.86 48.86 11.45
N ASP A 626 22.32 49.56 12.45
CA ASP A 626 21.52 48.98 13.53
C ASP A 626 22.20 47.79 14.23
N GLU A 627 23.48 47.99 14.57
CA GLU A 627 24.26 47.01 15.33
C GLU A 627 23.62 46.77 16.71
N ARG A 628 23.36 45.49 17.01
CA ARG A 628 22.69 45.08 18.25
C ARG A 628 23.14 43.69 18.70
N ALA A 629 23.08 43.47 20.01
CA ALA A 629 23.31 42.16 20.61
C ALA A 629 21.99 41.38 20.73
N LEU A 630 21.96 40.13 20.28
CA LEU A 630 20.81 39.23 20.43
C LEU A 630 21.07 38.15 21.46
N GLU A 631 20.20 38.07 22.46
CA GLU A 631 20.13 36.94 23.40
C GLU A 631 19.38 35.77 22.76
N LEU A 632 20.12 34.80 22.25
CA LEU A 632 19.57 33.65 21.53
C LEU A 632 19.46 32.44 22.47
N LYS A 633 18.23 31.97 22.71
CA LYS A 633 17.96 30.82 23.60
C LYS A 633 18.87 29.61 23.26
N GLY A 634 19.65 29.12 24.22
CA GLY A 634 20.54 27.98 24.05
C GLY A 634 21.98 28.31 23.60
N LEU A 635 22.30 29.59 23.43
CA LEU A 635 23.68 30.09 23.39
C LEU A 635 24.03 30.73 24.74
N VAL A 636 25.31 30.61 25.13
CA VAL A 636 25.81 31.10 26.43
C VAL A 636 26.19 32.58 26.38
N ALA A 637 26.50 33.09 25.18
CA ALA A 637 26.87 34.49 24.95
C ALA A 637 25.92 35.13 23.93
N PRO A 638 25.65 36.44 24.06
CA PRO A 638 24.91 37.19 23.05
C PRO A 638 25.59 37.10 21.68
N VAL A 639 24.79 37.07 20.61
CA VAL A 639 25.28 37.14 19.24
C VAL A 639 25.12 38.58 18.75
N GLU A 640 26.25 39.25 18.51
CA GLU A 640 26.26 40.55 17.86
C GLU A 640 25.83 40.41 16.40
N VAL A 641 24.90 41.27 15.96
CA VAL A 641 24.37 41.29 14.60
C VAL A 641 24.29 42.73 14.07
N ALA A 642 24.30 42.88 12.74
CA ALA A 642 24.04 44.15 12.08
C ALA A 642 23.18 43.96 10.83
N SER A 643 22.46 45.00 10.43
CA SER A 643 21.70 45.03 9.18
C SER A 643 22.60 45.44 8.02
N VAL A 644 22.66 44.65 6.96
CA VAL A 644 23.36 45.03 5.72
C VAL A 644 22.47 45.96 4.89
N ASP A 645 23.05 47.06 4.45
CA ASP A 645 22.42 47.98 3.50
C ASP A 645 22.54 47.43 2.08
N TRP A 646 21.42 46.98 1.52
CA TRP A 646 21.33 46.38 0.19
C TRP A 646 20.87 47.37 -0.89
N ARG A 647 20.47 48.59 -0.50
CA ARG A 647 19.82 49.57 -1.39
C ARG A 647 20.79 50.31 -2.30
#